data_AF-A0A073CDK7-F1
#
_entry.id   AF-A0A073CDK7-F1
#
_cell.length_a   1.000
_cell.length_b   1.000
_cell.length_c   1.000
_cell.angle_alpha   90.00
_cell.angle_beta   90.00
_cell.angle_gamma   90.00
#
_symmetry.space_group_name_H-M   'P 1'
#
loop_
_entity.id
_entity.type
_entity.pdbx_description
1 polymer ?
#
loop_
_entity_poly.entity_id
_entity_poly.type
_entity_poly.pdbx_seq_one_letter_code
_entity_poly.pdbx_strand_id
1 'polypeptide(L)'
;MIKQRLKKSILLVLTTIFLIGLISFSSGAQTTTNSALPGNAITIRLGTSDWIEDFFQTEIVNIGLGRLGYKTAPLVAVAYPALYTAVANGDLDIAPVFGDPGHNEFYKNAGGEKKLEKVGLLFPLTQGYQIDKKTADKYGITNLQQFQDPKIAQLFDSDGDGKADLVGCDPGWSCELEMKHHLDAYKLRDTVKINQGNYTALLADALTRYKQGKPFFSYAYSPFWLGQVLKVGQDVIWLEVPFTTSNIENLTAKDTSLNGKNLGMVQGKYRVIANREFLAKNPSVKHFLELVKIPYEDMIQESYRIKNGENKPQDIRRHAEEWVKQNQDLFDGWLAQINQSSNNLVENSSNIGNNTNSKNPQGLNILLNPFQLYTIPLDKWITGGINFLVDNFRPFFQTIRIPISWVLTQIHGLLLAIPPLISLLLISLMTWKIAGQSIGIYSLLALTLIGFLGLWEAAMVTLALVVTAVIFCIIVGIPLGVACARSDRFEQAFRPLLDAMQTLPTFVYLVPVVMLFGIGEVPGVIATIIYALPPLIRFTNLGIRQVSADVVEAAYAFGSTPGQILWEVQIPLAIPTILAGVNQTVLFALGMSVIASMIAVPGLGLTVLQGMGRLDVGMAAVGGLGIVLLAILLDRITQAMGKSNNS
;
A
#
# COMPACT_ATOMS: atom_id res chain seq x y z
N MET A 1 -35.73 11.86 -34.86
CA MET A 1 -34.36 11.58 -35.34
C MET A 1 -33.28 11.64 -34.24
N ILE A 2 -33.33 12.60 -33.30
CA ILE A 2 -32.33 12.77 -32.22
C ILE A 2 -32.36 11.66 -31.15
N LYS A 3 -33.56 11.23 -30.70
CA LYS A 3 -33.74 10.04 -29.82
C LYS A 3 -33.10 8.75 -30.38
N GLN A 4 -33.02 8.62 -31.70
CA GLN A 4 -32.49 7.43 -32.38
C GLN A 4 -30.95 7.46 -32.46
N ARG A 5 -30.33 8.65 -32.50
CA ARG A 5 -28.88 8.82 -32.49
C ARG A 5 -28.29 8.61 -31.08
N LEU A 6 -28.98 9.06 -30.03
CA LEU A 6 -28.54 8.87 -28.65
C LEU A 6 -28.66 7.40 -28.18
N LYS A 7 -29.80 6.74 -28.49
CA LYS A 7 -29.93 5.29 -28.30
C LYS A 7 -28.88 4.53 -29.11
N LYS A 8 -28.62 4.90 -30.36
CA LYS A 8 -27.57 4.25 -31.17
C LYS A 8 -26.18 4.48 -30.60
N SER A 9 -25.79 5.65 -30.14
CA SER A 9 -24.43 5.89 -29.64
C SER A 9 -24.15 5.20 -28.31
N ILE A 10 -25.08 5.23 -27.36
CA ILE A 10 -24.94 4.56 -26.05
C ILE A 10 -25.04 3.03 -26.22
N LEU A 11 -25.99 2.57 -27.03
CA LEU A 11 -26.13 1.14 -27.33
C LEU A 11 -24.96 0.62 -28.15
N LEU A 12 -24.40 1.37 -29.12
CA LEU A 12 -23.25 0.97 -29.92
C LEU A 12 -21.98 0.88 -29.06
N VAL A 13 -21.72 1.84 -28.15
CA VAL A 13 -20.56 1.74 -27.24
C VAL A 13 -20.70 0.55 -26.29
N LEU A 14 -21.89 0.31 -25.72
CA LEU A 14 -22.13 -0.83 -24.83
C LEU A 14 -22.15 -2.18 -25.57
N THR A 15 -22.70 -2.26 -26.79
CA THR A 15 -22.77 -3.51 -27.58
C THR A 15 -21.46 -3.85 -28.27
N THR A 16 -20.64 -2.87 -28.68
CA THR A 16 -19.31 -3.15 -29.28
C THR A 16 -18.35 -3.71 -28.24
N ILE A 17 -18.45 -3.28 -26.97
CA ILE A 17 -17.68 -3.83 -25.84
C ILE A 17 -18.20 -5.21 -25.43
N PHE A 18 -19.52 -5.45 -25.50
CA PHE A 18 -20.13 -6.73 -25.11
C PHE A 18 -20.00 -7.84 -26.18
N LEU A 19 -20.03 -7.52 -27.48
CA LEU A 19 -19.92 -8.53 -28.56
C LEU A 19 -18.50 -9.06 -28.77
N ILE A 20 -17.46 -8.26 -28.50
CA ILE A 20 -16.07 -8.67 -28.70
C ILE A 20 -15.61 -9.64 -27.60
N GLY A 21 -16.15 -9.50 -26.38
CA GLY A 21 -15.87 -10.41 -25.25
C GLY A 21 -16.46 -11.82 -25.40
N LEU A 22 -17.39 -12.05 -26.32
CA LEU A 22 -18.01 -13.35 -26.58
C LEU A 22 -17.23 -14.24 -27.57
N ILE A 23 -16.24 -13.69 -28.28
CA ILE A 23 -15.54 -14.40 -29.38
C ILE A 23 -14.32 -15.20 -28.89
N SER A 24 -13.86 -15.03 -27.65
CA SER A 24 -12.66 -15.71 -27.13
C SER A 24 -12.93 -16.97 -26.28
N PHE A 25 -14.09 -17.61 -26.45
CA PHE A 25 -14.35 -18.94 -25.90
C PHE A 25 -13.89 -20.03 -26.88
N SER A 26 -12.57 -20.22 -27.02
CA SER A 26 -12.06 -21.46 -27.62
C SER A 26 -10.61 -21.74 -27.26
N SER A 27 -10.35 -23.01 -26.94
CA SER A 27 -9.06 -23.70 -26.73
C SER A 27 -8.43 -23.49 -25.34
N GLY A 28 -8.01 -24.53 -24.61
CA GLY A 28 -7.96 -25.96 -24.86
C GLY A 28 -7.02 -26.55 -23.81
N ALA A 29 -7.52 -27.42 -22.94
CA ALA A 29 -6.68 -28.11 -21.97
C ALA A 29 -5.92 -29.25 -22.67
N GLN A 30 -4.59 -29.14 -22.74
CA GLN A 30 -3.70 -30.25 -23.04
C GLN A 30 -2.75 -30.46 -21.87
N THR A 31 -2.93 -31.57 -21.17
CA THR A 31 -2.00 -32.13 -20.20
C THR A 31 -0.95 -32.96 -20.93
N THR A 32 0.30 -32.54 -20.88
CA THR A 32 1.45 -33.41 -21.14
C THR A 32 2.22 -33.61 -19.83
N THR A 33 2.27 -34.86 -19.39
CA THR A 33 3.09 -35.36 -18.28
C THR A 33 4.57 -35.32 -18.66
N ASN A 34 5.41 -34.68 -17.83
CA ASN A 34 6.84 -34.98 -17.75
C ASN A 34 7.32 -34.75 -16.31
N SER A 35 8.08 -35.72 -15.82
CA SER A 35 8.71 -35.83 -14.50
C SER A 35 9.43 -34.54 -14.08
N ALA A 36 9.04 -33.96 -12.96
CA ALA A 36 9.53 -32.67 -12.50
C ALA A 36 9.84 -32.66 -11.00
N LEU A 37 10.88 -31.91 -10.64
CA LEU A 37 11.21 -31.47 -9.29
C LEU A 37 9.95 -30.98 -8.54
N PRO A 38 9.87 -31.14 -7.21
CA PRO A 38 8.64 -30.95 -6.42
C PRO A 38 7.96 -29.57 -6.54
N GLY A 39 8.63 -28.56 -7.12
CA GLY A 39 8.12 -27.19 -7.25
C GLY A 39 7.38 -26.82 -8.55
N ASN A 40 7.46 -27.61 -9.63
CA ASN A 40 7.08 -27.13 -10.98
C ASN A 40 5.60 -26.75 -11.19
N ALA A 41 4.71 -27.09 -10.25
CA ALA A 41 3.28 -26.77 -10.30
C ALA A 41 2.84 -25.64 -9.36
N ILE A 42 3.69 -25.19 -8.42
CA ILE A 42 3.29 -24.24 -7.37
C ILE A 42 3.84 -22.85 -7.72
N THR A 43 2.94 -21.87 -7.79
CA THR A 43 3.30 -20.45 -7.93
C THR A 43 3.30 -19.81 -6.55
N ILE A 44 4.46 -19.33 -6.10
CA ILE A 44 4.63 -18.65 -4.83
C ILE A 44 4.45 -17.15 -5.02
N ARG A 45 3.61 -16.55 -4.18
CA ARG A 45 3.31 -15.11 -4.16
C ARG A 45 4.10 -14.46 -3.03
N LEU A 46 5.16 -13.76 -3.38
CA LEU A 46 5.96 -13.02 -2.40
C LEU A 46 5.44 -11.59 -2.25
N GLY A 47 5.42 -11.12 -1.02
CA GLY A 47 5.16 -9.72 -0.68
C GLY A 47 6.38 -9.04 -0.10
N THR A 48 6.49 -7.73 -0.32
CA THR A 48 7.45 -6.85 0.35
C THR A 48 6.74 -5.60 0.87
N SER A 49 7.41 -4.81 1.70
CA SER A 49 6.87 -3.51 2.12
C SER A 49 6.96 -2.49 0.99
N ASP A 50 6.31 -1.34 1.14
CA ASP A 50 6.48 -0.18 0.25
C ASP A 50 7.81 0.57 0.47
N TRP A 51 8.65 0.07 1.38
CA TRP A 51 9.99 0.56 1.64
C TRP A 51 11.01 -0.11 0.71
N ILE A 52 11.79 0.68 -0.03
CA ILE A 52 12.65 0.16 -1.10
C ILE A 52 13.79 -0.70 -0.55
N GLU A 53 14.24 -0.41 0.67
CA GLU A 53 15.26 -1.14 1.40
C GLU A 53 14.89 -2.60 1.66
N ASP A 54 13.60 -2.94 1.60
CA ASP A 54 13.11 -4.31 1.81
C ASP A 54 13.09 -5.19 0.55
N PHE A 55 13.26 -4.58 -0.62
CA PHE A 55 13.18 -5.29 -1.89
C PHE A 55 14.36 -6.25 -2.07
N PHE A 56 15.55 -5.88 -1.60
CA PHE A 56 16.76 -6.65 -1.86
C PHE A 56 16.72 -8.03 -1.23
N GLN A 57 16.41 -8.13 0.06
CA GLN A 57 16.25 -9.43 0.71
C GLN A 57 15.07 -10.21 0.14
N THR A 58 14.01 -9.52 -0.29
CA THR A 58 12.86 -10.18 -0.92
C THR A 58 13.23 -10.79 -2.27
N GLU A 59 14.01 -10.09 -3.08
CA GLU A 59 14.46 -10.58 -4.38
C GLU A 59 15.47 -11.72 -4.26
N ILE A 60 16.36 -11.71 -3.25
CA ILE A 60 17.24 -12.85 -2.97
C ILE A 60 16.43 -14.11 -2.66
N VAL A 61 15.40 -13.99 -1.81
CA VAL A 61 14.48 -15.09 -1.51
C VAL A 61 13.72 -15.52 -2.78
N ASN A 62 13.24 -14.57 -3.58
CA ASN A 62 12.54 -14.82 -4.84
C ASN A 62 13.41 -15.63 -5.84
N ILE A 63 14.67 -15.22 -6.03
CA ILE A 63 15.63 -15.94 -6.88
C ILE A 63 15.84 -17.37 -6.36
N GLY A 64 16.00 -17.54 -5.05
CA GLY A 64 16.23 -18.85 -4.44
C GLY A 64 15.07 -19.80 -4.65
N LEU A 65 13.83 -19.32 -4.47
CA LEU A 65 12.63 -20.11 -4.77
C LEU A 65 12.53 -20.49 -6.24
N GLY A 66 12.88 -19.56 -7.15
CA GLY A 66 12.98 -19.85 -8.58
C GLY A 66 14.00 -20.96 -8.89
N ARG A 67 15.16 -20.95 -8.23
CA ARG A 67 16.21 -21.97 -8.37
C ARG A 67 15.82 -23.33 -7.80
N LEU A 68 14.93 -23.37 -6.81
CA LEU A 68 14.31 -24.59 -6.30
C LEU A 68 13.21 -25.16 -7.21
N GLY A 69 12.93 -24.52 -8.35
CA GLY A 69 11.96 -24.97 -9.33
C GLY A 69 10.53 -24.48 -9.08
N TYR A 70 10.33 -23.53 -8.16
CA TYR A 70 9.03 -22.88 -7.99
C TYR A 70 8.85 -21.77 -9.02
N LYS A 71 7.61 -21.56 -9.46
CA LYS A 71 7.26 -20.33 -10.17
C LYS A 71 7.02 -19.23 -9.14
N THR A 72 7.43 -18.01 -9.41
CA THR A 72 7.14 -16.87 -8.54
C THR A 72 6.28 -15.86 -9.27
N ALA A 73 5.24 -15.37 -8.58
CA ALA A 73 4.43 -14.27 -9.09
C ALA A 73 5.22 -12.95 -8.99
N PRO A 74 4.85 -11.91 -9.77
CA PRO A 74 5.39 -10.57 -9.59
C PRO A 74 5.30 -10.12 -8.12
N LEU A 75 6.35 -9.46 -7.63
CA LEU A 75 6.37 -8.98 -6.25
C LEU A 75 5.24 -7.99 -6.00
N VAL A 76 4.56 -8.16 -4.87
CA VAL A 76 3.52 -7.23 -4.39
C VAL A 76 4.11 -6.40 -3.27
N ALA A 77 4.22 -5.09 -3.48
CA ALA A 77 4.70 -4.15 -2.47
C ALA A 77 3.53 -3.39 -1.86
N VAL A 78 3.32 -3.52 -0.55
CA VAL A 78 2.22 -2.86 0.19
C VAL A 78 2.69 -2.45 1.58
N ALA A 79 2.04 -1.49 2.21
CA ALA A 79 2.35 -1.09 3.58
C ALA A 79 2.28 -2.27 4.56
N TYR A 80 3.14 -2.28 5.58
CA TYR A 80 3.32 -3.38 6.53
C TYR A 80 2.01 -3.99 7.08
N PRO A 81 1.02 -3.21 7.58
CA PRO A 81 -0.20 -3.81 8.11
C PRO A 81 -0.97 -4.65 7.08
N ALA A 82 -1.11 -4.13 5.86
CA ALA A 82 -1.77 -4.82 4.76
C ALA A 82 -0.98 -6.06 4.32
N LEU A 83 0.36 -5.97 4.33
CA LEU A 83 1.25 -7.08 4.02
C LEU A 83 1.03 -8.27 4.95
N TYR A 84 1.06 -8.04 6.27
CA TYR A 84 0.88 -9.11 7.25
C TYR A 84 -0.51 -9.76 7.17
N THR A 85 -1.56 -8.95 6.97
CA THR A 85 -2.92 -9.47 6.77
C THR A 85 -3.03 -10.31 5.49
N ALA A 86 -2.38 -9.88 4.39
CA ALA A 86 -2.36 -10.61 3.13
C ALA A 86 -1.67 -11.97 3.25
N VAL A 87 -0.53 -12.02 3.94
CA VAL A 87 0.16 -13.28 4.23
C VAL A 87 -0.71 -14.15 5.14
N ALA A 88 -1.32 -13.58 6.18
CA ALA A 88 -2.17 -14.34 7.11
C ALA A 88 -3.39 -14.98 6.43
N ASN A 89 -3.97 -14.30 5.43
CA ASN A 89 -5.13 -14.76 4.69
C ASN A 89 -4.78 -15.64 3.47
N GLY A 90 -3.49 -15.85 3.21
CA GLY A 90 -3.02 -16.65 2.07
C GLY A 90 -3.23 -15.97 0.72
N ASP A 91 -3.32 -14.63 0.70
CA ASP A 91 -3.28 -13.84 -0.54
C ASP A 91 -1.84 -13.68 -1.04
N LEU A 92 -0.91 -13.61 -0.09
CA LEU A 92 0.52 -13.79 -0.26
C LEU A 92 0.98 -14.98 0.57
N ASP A 93 2.08 -15.60 0.17
CA ASP A 93 2.60 -16.81 0.82
C ASP A 93 3.73 -16.47 1.80
N ILE A 94 4.62 -15.54 1.41
CA ILE A 94 5.88 -15.23 2.10
C ILE A 94 6.17 -13.72 2.01
N ALA A 95 6.67 -13.12 3.10
CA ALA A 95 7.20 -11.76 3.13
C ALA A 95 8.50 -11.65 3.95
N PRO A 96 9.68 -11.47 3.33
CA PRO A 96 11.00 -11.40 3.97
C PRO A 96 11.32 -10.09 4.73
N VAL A 97 10.37 -9.52 5.46
CA VAL A 97 10.46 -8.12 5.98
C VAL A 97 10.09 -7.98 7.46
N PHE A 98 10.07 -9.08 8.22
CA PHE A 98 9.62 -9.04 9.61
C PHE A 98 10.72 -8.52 10.55
N GLY A 99 10.62 -7.25 10.95
CA GLY A 99 11.44 -6.65 12.01
C GLY A 99 10.96 -7.05 13.41
N ASP A 100 11.69 -7.96 14.06
CA ASP A 100 11.43 -8.43 15.43
C ASP A 100 12.21 -7.57 16.44
N PRO A 101 11.58 -6.96 17.47
CA PRO A 101 10.17 -7.00 17.82
C PRO A 101 9.31 -5.85 17.24
N GLY A 102 9.89 -4.94 16.47
CA GLY A 102 9.23 -3.72 15.99
C GLY A 102 7.89 -3.94 15.28
N HIS A 103 7.69 -5.07 14.61
CA HIS A 103 6.47 -5.41 13.86
C HIS A 103 5.55 -6.40 14.61
N ASN A 104 5.79 -6.67 15.91
CA ASN A 104 5.00 -7.62 16.68
C ASN A 104 3.51 -7.23 16.80
N GLU A 105 3.19 -5.94 16.82
CA GLU A 105 1.80 -5.49 16.87
C GLU A 105 1.06 -5.84 15.57
N PHE A 106 1.66 -5.55 14.41
CA PHE A 106 1.10 -5.94 13.12
C PHE A 106 0.94 -7.46 12.99
N TYR A 107 1.93 -8.22 13.46
CA TYR A 107 1.87 -9.69 13.53
C TYR A 107 0.68 -10.18 14.35
N LYS A 108 0.48 -9.63 15.56
CA LYS A 108 -0.66 -9.98 16.43
C LYS A 108 -1.99 -9.63 15.77
N ASN A 109 -2.10 -8.43 15.19
CA ASN A 109 -3.32 -7.93 14.54
C ASN A 109 -3.71 -8.76 13.31
N ALA A 110 -2.74 -9.31 12.59
CA ALA A 110 -2.97 -10.21 11.46
C ALA A 110 -3.35 -11.65 11.86
N GLY A 111 -3.45 -11.97 13.16
CA GLY A 111 -3.83 -13.29 13.68
C GLY A 111 -2.69 -14.06 14.36
N GLY A 112 -1.48 -13.49 14.40
CA GLY A 112 -0.33 -14.03 15.12
C GLY A 112 -0.01 -15.49 14.76
N GLU A 113 0.41 -16.26 15.76
CA GLU A 113 0.86 -17.65 15.59
C GLU A 113 -0.21 -18.59 15.02
N LYS A 114 -1.50 -18.22 15.09
CA LYS A 114 -2.58 -19.02 14.52
C LYS A 114 -2.55 -19.05 12.99
N LYS A 115 -2.13 -17.94 12.36
CA LYS A 115 -2.14 -17.78 10.89
C LYS A 115 -0.75 -17.60 10.28
N LEU A 116 0.21 -17.11 11.07
CA LEU A 116 1.51 -16.68 10.60
C LEU A 116 2.64 -17.39 11.35
N GLU A 117 3.71 -17.68 10.63
CA GLU A 117 4.94 -18.25 11.18
C GLU A 117 6.13 -17.34 10.89
N LYS A 118 6.94 -17.09 11.92
CA LYS A 118 8.21 -16.35 11.82
C LYS A 118 9.31 -17.36 11.50
N VAL A 119 9.96 -17.23 10.35
CA VAL A 119 10.93 -18.20 9.83
C VAL A 119 12.28 -17.56 9.60
N GLY A 120 13.33 -18.29 9.95
CA GLY A 120 14.72 -17.90 9.71
C GLY A 120 15.17 -16.66 10.48
N LEU A 121 16.40 -16.27 10.17
CA LEU A 121 17.03 -15.02 10.58
C LEU A 121 17.82 -14.51 9.37
N LEU A 122 17.27 -13.49 8.70
CA LEU A 122 17.89 -12.91 7.52
C LEU A 122 19.15 -12.14 7.92
N PHE A 123 19.02 -11.20 8.87
CA PHE A 123 20.11 -10.39 9.41
C PHE A 123 19.70 -9.73 10.74
N PRO A 124 20.65 -9.37 11.62
CA PRO A 124 20.37 -8.59 12.83
C PRO A 124 20.09 -7.12 12.50
N LEU A 125 19.42 -6.41 13.41
CA LEU A 125 19.23 -4.96 13.40
C LEU A 125 19.88 -4.38 14.66
N THR A 126 20.75 -3.40 14.48
CA THR A 126 21.37 -2.64 15.58
C THR A 126 20.89 -1.21 15.56
N GLN A 127 20.50 -0.66 16.72
CA GLN A 127 20.05 0.72 16.85
C GLN A 127 20.62 1.37 18.10
N GLY A 128 20.81 2.68 18.09
CA GLY A 128 21.32 3.43 19.23
C GLY A 128 21.75 4.85 18.88
N TYR A 129 22.56 5.44 19.75
CA TYR A 129 23.15 6.76 19.55
C TYR A 129 24.62 6.64 19.19
N GLN A 130 25.08 7.44 18.25
CA GLN A 130 26.47 7.48 17.81
C GLN A 130 27.05 8.88 17.93
N ILE A 131 28.32 8.94 18.35
CA ILE A 131 29.14 10.14 18.27
C ILE A 131 30.45 9.87 17.54
N ASP A 132 31.09 10.91 17.01
CA ASP A 132 32.42 10.75 16.43
C ASP A 132 33.44 10.27 17.47
N LYS A 133 34.26 9.30 17.06
CA LYS A 133 35.26 8.67 17.91
C LYS A 133 36.31 9.67 18.37
N LYS A 134 36.68 10.63 17.53
CA LYS A 134 37.69 11.66 17.84
C LYS A 134 37.28 12.48 19.06
N THR A 135 36.03 12.95 19.10
CA THR A 135 35.50 13.70 20.25
C THR A 135 35.28 12.78 21.44
N ALA A 136 34.77 11.56 21.21
CA ALA A 136 34.57 10.58 22.27
C ALA A 136 35.88 10.26 23.03
N ASP A 137 36.95 9.94 22.31
CA ASP A 137 38.24 9.59 22.90
C ASP A 137 38.89 10.78 23.63
N LYS A 138 38.76 11.99 23.05
CA LYS A 138 39.34 13.21 23.62
C LYS A 138 38.71 13.59 24.96
N TYR A 139 37.40 13.39 25.11
CA TYR A 139 36.65 13.82 26.29
C TYR A 139 36.16 12.65 27.17
N GLY A 140 36.52 11.40 26.83
CA GLY A 140 36.11 10.21 27.57
C GLY A 140 34.60 9.96 27.56
N ILE A 141 33.94 10.22 26.43
CA ILE A 141 32.48 10.10 26.30
C ILE A 141 32.14 8.68 25.85
N THR A 142 31.41 7.93 26.69
CA THR A 142 30.99 6.55 26.43
C THR A 142 29.50 6.32 26.73
N ASN A 143 28.87 7.19 27.51
CA ASN A 143 27.48 7.05 27.94
C ASN A 143 26.68 8.33 27.67
N LEU A 144 25.45 8.15 27.20
CA LEU A 144 24.51 9.23 26.91
C LEU A 144 24.22 10.11 28.14
N GLN A 145 24.30 9.57 29.36
CA GLN A 145 24.12 10.34 30.59
C GLN A 145 25.16 11.47 30.74
N GLN A 146 26.35 11.35 30.14
CA GLN A 146 27.38 12.40 30.22
C GLN A 146 26.93 13.72 29.55
N PHE A 147 25.93 13.68 28.67
CA PHE A 147 25.35 14.88 28.06
C PHE A 147 24.52 15.70 29.05
N GLN A 148 24.31 15.25 30.30
CA GLN A 148 23.79 16.09 31.38
C GLN A 148 24.73 17.24 31.73
N ASP A 149 26.05 17.09 31.49
CA ASP A 149 27.00 18.19 31.64
C ASP A 149 26.89 19.15 30.44
N PRO A 150 26.49 20.42 30.65
CA PRO A 150 26.41 21.40 29.58
C PRO A 150 27.72 21.58 28.81
N LYS A 151 28.89 21.36 29.45
CA LYS A 151 30.19 21.45 28.77
C LYS A 151 30.41 20.34 27.75
N ILE A 152 29.88 19.14 28.01
CA ILE A 152 29.91 18.03 27.06
C ILE A 152 28.89 18.29 25.95
N ALA A 153 27.66 18.70 26.32
CA ALA A 153 26.62 18.99 25.35
C ALA A 153 27.01 20.09 24.36
N GLN A 154 27.65 21.17 24.85
CA GLN A 154 28.11 22.29 24.03
C GLN A 154 29.14 21.88 22.96
N LEU A 155 29.83 20.75 23.10
CA LEU A 155 30.71 20.24 22.03
C LEU A 155 29.94 19.88 20.76
N PHE A 156 28.68 19.46 20.91
CA PHE A 156 27.81 19.03 19.83
C PHE A 156 26.73 20.08 19.49
N ASP A 157 26.87 21.29 20.02
CA ASP A 157 26.04 22.45 19.68
C ASP A 157 26.48 23.01 18.32
N SER A 158 25.55 23.05 17.37
CA SER A 158 25.79 23.50 16.01
C SER A 158 25.04 24.76 15.61
N ASP A 159 24.03 25.17 16.38
CA ASP A 159 23.24 26.38 16.14
C ASP A 159 23.50 27.50 17.17
N GLY A 160 24.28 27.22 18.20
CA GLY A 160 24.71 28.16 19.23
C GLY A 160 23.71 28.35 20.37
N ASP A 161 22.69 27.49 20.49
CA ASP A 161 21.68 27.58 21.56
C ASP A 161 22.14 26.98 22.91
N GLY A 162 23.35 26.41 22.97
CA GLY A 162 23.95 25.81 24.15
C GLY A 162 23.58 24.34 24.37
N LYS A 163 22.77 23.74 23.49
CA LYS A 163 22.38 22.32 23.57
C LYS A 163 23.07 21.48 22.50
N ALA A 164 23.29 20.21 22.81
CA ALA A 164 23.75 19.23 21.83
C ALA A 164 22.67 18.98 20.78
N ASP A 165 23.04 19.08 19.51
CA ASP A 165 22.19 18.79 18.36
C ASP A 165 22.23 17.31 18.01
N LEU A 166 21.26 16.55 18.54
CA LEU A 166 21.06 15.15 18.19
C LEU A 166 20.27 15.05 16.88
N VAL A 167 20.88 14.52 15.82
CA VAL A 167 20.15 14.15 14.60
C VAL A 167 19.19 13.00 14.92
N GLY A 168 17.88 13.26 14.82
CA GLY A 168 16.82 12.30 15.14
C GLY A 168 16.14 11.70 13.92
N CYS A 169 15.33 10.67 14.16
CA CYS A 169 14.46 10.02 13.18
C CYS A 169 13.41 10.96 12.55
N ASP A 170 12.85 10.50 11.43
CA ASP A 170 11.68 11.11 10.80
C ASP A 170 10.48 11.13 11.78
N PRO A 171 9.66 12.21 11.75
CA PRO A 171 8.43 12.28 12.54
C PRO A 171 7.48 11.11 12.26
N GLY A 172 6.94 10.50 13.31
CA GLY A 172 6.03 9.36 13.26
C GLY A 172 6.71 7.99 13.32
N TRP A 173 8.05 7.92 13.29
CA TRP A 173 8.76 6.67 13.50
C TRP A 173 8.80 6.28 14.98
N SER A 174 8.81 4.98 15.28
CA SER A 174 8.87 4.49 16.67
C SER A 174 10.10 5.00 17.42
N CYS A 175 11.25 5.11 16.74
CA CYS A 175 12.47 5.64 17.34
C CYS A 175 12.35 7.12 17.75
N GLU A 176 11.44 7.90 17.15
CA GLU A 176 11.15 9.27 17.59
C GLU A 176 10.61 9.31 19.03
N LEU A 177 9.62 8.46 19.30
CA LEU A 177 8.97 8.35 20.60
C LEU A 177 9.96 7.83 21.65
N GLU A 178 10.78 6.85 21.28
CA GLU A 178 11.81 6.29 22.16
C GLU A 178 12.89 7.33 22.50
N MET A 179 13.39 8.12 21.53
CA MET A 179 14.36 9.17 21.84
C MET A 179 13.77 10.24 22.75
N LYS A 180 12.53 10.69 22.52
CA LYS A 180 11.86 11.66 23.39
C LYS A 180 11.75 11.12 24.81
N HIS A 181 11.34 9.85 24.94
CA HIS A 181 11.28 9.15 26.22
C HIS A 181 12.65 9.07 26.91
N HIS A 182 13.72 8.74 26.17
CA HIS A 182 15.09 8.71 26.70
C HIS A 182 15.55 10.09 27.19
N LEU A 183 15.26 11.16 26.44
CA LEU A 183 15.62 12.52 26.86
C LEU A 183 14.93 12.92 28.17
N ASP A 184 13.69 12.48 28.39
CA ASP A 184 12.96 12.72 29.64
C ASP A 184 13.50 11.84 30.78
N ALA A 185 13.61 10.53 30.54
CA ALA A 185 14.04 9.56 31.54
C ALA A 185 15.49 9.79 32.02
N TYR A 186 16.37 10.20 31.10
CA TYR A 186 17.77 10.50 31.40
C TYR A 186 18.01 11.97 31.71
N LYS A 187 16.97 12.81 31.84
CA LYS A 187 17.06 14.24 32.21
C LYS A 187 18.00 15.04 31.30
N LEU A 188 17.85 14.87 29.98
CA LEU A 188 18.68 15.48 28.96
C LEU A 188 18.01 16.66 28.24
N ARG A 189 16.74 16.96 28.52
CA ARG A 189 15.98 18.03 27.84
C ARG A 189 16.61 19.43 27.96
N ASP A 190 17.33 19.68 29.05
CA ASP A 190 17.97 20.96 29.29
C ASP A 190 19.25 21.13 28.46
N THR A 191 19.88 20.04 28.03
CA THR A 191 21.19 20.05 27.38
C THR A 191 21.22 19.38 26.00
N VAL A 192 20.18 18.66 25.60
CA VAL A 192 20.10 17.94 24.32
C VAL A 192 18.80 18.29 23.61
N LYS A 193 18.91 18.56 22.31
CA LYS A 193 17.81 18.85 21.42
C LYS A 193 17.78 17.82 20.30
N ILE A 194 16.61 17.27 20.01
CA ILE A 194 16.41 16.38 18.87
C ILE A 194 16.09 17.24 17.66
N ASN A 195 16.96 17.23 16.67
CA ASN A 195 16.67 17.80 15.37
C ASN A 195 15.81 16.84 14.57
N GLN A 196 14.57 17.26 14.32
CA GLN A 196 13.56 16.48 13.62
C GLN A 196 13.32 17.04 12.21
N GLY A 197 13.03 16.16 11.28
CA GLY A 197 12.86 16.48 9.88
C GLY A 197 13.11 15.24 9.05
N ASN A 198 13.56 15.42 7.81
CA ASN A 198 13.98 14.29 7.00
C ASN A 198 15.31 13.72 7.51
N TYR A 199 15.33 12.50 8.02
CA TYR A 199 16.51 11.91 8.65
C TYR A 199 17.73 11.88 7.70
N THR A 200 17.52 11.50 6.43
CA THR A 200 18.59 11.43 5.44
C THR A 200 19.19 12.80 5.12
N ALA A 201 18.36 13.84 5.02
CA ALA A 201 18.82 15.21 4.80
C ALA A 201 19.58 15.76 6.02
N LEU A 202 19.07 15.52 7.22
CA LEU A 202 19.74 15.91 8.46
C LEU A 202 21.08 15.20 8.64
N LEU A 203 21.15 13.90 8.33
CA LEU A 203 22.40 13.16 8.30
C LEU A 203 23.39 13.72 7.27
N ALA A 204 22.93 14.11 6.08
CA ALA A 204 23.81 14.67 5.04
C ALA A 204 24.44 16.00 5.48
N ASP A 205 23.67 16.86 6.15
CA ASP A 205 24.18 18.09 6.75
C ASP A 205 25.17 17.80 7.89
N ALA A 206 24.81 16.92 8.83
CA ALA A 206 25.69 16.52 9.92
C ALA A 206 27.00 15.87 9.43
N LEU A 207 26.94 15.05 8.38
CA LEU A 207 28.11 14.47 7.73
C LEU A 207 29.00 15.53 7.07
N THR A 208 28.40 16.58 6.50
CA THR A 208 29.16 17.69 5.91
C THR A 208 29.94 18.44 7.00
N ARG A 209 29.31 18.68 8.15
CA ARG A 209 29.96 19.27 9.34
C ARG A 209 31.06 18.36 9.90
N TYR A 210 30.80 17.06 9.99
CA TYR A 210 31.78 16.07 10.43
C TYR A 210 33.03 16.06 9.54
N LYS A 211 32.87 16.11 8.22
CA LYS A 211 33.99 16.21 7.27
C LYS A 211 34.83 17.49 7.43
N GLN A 212 34.26 18.55 8.00
CA GLN A 212 34.97 19.78 8.37
C GLN A 212 35.68 19.67 9.74
N GLY A 213 35.65 18.48 10.37
CA GLY A 213 36.27 18.21 11.66
C GLY A 213 35.43 18.63 12.88
N LYS A 214 34.14 18.96 12.68
CA LYS A 214 33.21 19.26 13.78
C LYS A 214 32.67 17.97 14.41
N PRO A 215 32.26 17.99 15.70
CA PRO A 215 31.68 16.82 16.35
C PRO A 215 30.38 16.35 15.69
N PHE A 216 30.15 15.04 15.72
CA PHE A 216 28.97 14.39 15.14
C PHE A 216 28.17 13.73 16.26
N PHE A 217 26.85 13.92 16.27
CA PHE A 217 25.94 13.26 17.21
C PHE A 217 24.63 12.91 16.52
N SER A 218 24.30 11.62 16.45
CA SER A 218 23.14 11.13 15.71
C SER A 218 22.56 9.88 16.33
N TYR A 219 21.24 9.74 16.24
CA TYR A 219 20.64 8.41 16.24
C TYR A 219 21.13 7.66 14.99
N ALA A 220 21.40 6.37 15.13
CA ALA A 220 21.78 5.50 14.04
C ALA A 220 21.15 4.13 14.19
N TYR A 221 20.82 3.52 13.05
CA TYR A 221 20.47 2.12 12.95
C TYR A 221 21.25 1.46 11.82
N SER A 222 21.34 0.15 11.85
CA SER A 222 22.11 -0.62 10.89
C SER A 222 21.53 -2.04 10.77
N PRO A 223 21.43 -2.62 9.55
CA PRO A 223 22.08 -2.19 8.32
C PRO A 223 21.44 -0.94 7.69
N PHE A 224 22.28 0.03 7.34
CA PHE A 224 21.92 1.31 6.69
C PHE A 224 23.18 1.92 6.07
N TRP A 225 23.02 2.70 5.00
CA TRP A 225 24.14 3.27 4.23
C TRP A 225 25.14 4.05 5.08
N LEU A 226 24.71 4.60 6.22
CA LEU A 226 25.58 5.35 7.13
C LEU A 226 26.78 4.51 7.57
N GLY A 227 26.62 3.20 7.76
CA GLY A 227 27.71 2.28 8.12
C GLY A 227 28.77 2.11 7.02
N GLN A 228 28.49 2.53 5.79
CA GLN A 228 29.50 2.58 4.72
C GLN A 228 30.32 3.87 4.75
N VAL A 229 29.75 4.94 5.30
CA VAL A 229 30.38 6.26 5.36
C VAL A 229 31.11 6.48 6.68
N LEU A 230 30.54 5.99 7.80
CA LEU A 230 31.09 6.10 9.15
C LEU A 230 31.25 4.70 9.73
N LYS A 231 32.50 4.22 9.82
CA LYS A 231 32.83 2.91 10.35
C LYS A 231 32.87 2.94 11.87
N VAL A 232 32.08 2.07 12.50
CA VAL A 232 32.05 1.94 13.97
C VAL A 232 33.41 1.44 14.47
N GLY A 233 33.96 2.10 15.48
CA GLY A 233 35.28 1.83 16.04
C GLY A 233 36.43 2.58 15.36
N GLN A 234 36.20 3.14 14.17
CA GLN A 234 37.16 3.97 13.44
C GLN A 234 36.72 5.44 13.44
N ASP A 235 35.52 5.72 12.92
CA ASP A 235 34.99 7.08 12.73
C ASP A 235 34.03 7.48 13.85
N VAL A 236 33.20 6.52 14.30
CA VAL A 236 32.15 6.72 15.31
C VAL A 236 32.16 5.62 16.36
N ILE A 237 31.55 5.88 17.52
CA ILE A 237 31.27 4.87 18.54
C ILE A 237 29.78 4.86 18.89
N TRP A 238 29.29 3.71 19.35
CA TRP A 238 27.97 3.64 20.01
C TRP A 238 28.07 4.14 21.45
N LEU A 239 27.11 4.96 21.87
CA LEU A 239 26.94 5.36 23.25
C LEU A 239 26.11 4.32 24.01
N GLU A 240 26.55 4.04 25.24
CA GLU A 240 25.73 3.31 26.20
C GLU A 240 24.68 4.24 26.83
N VAL A 241 23.62 3.66 27.38
CA VAL A 241 22.62 4.40 28.17
C VAL A 241 22.70 3.97 29.64
N PRO A 242 22.27 4.81 30.60
CA PRO A 242 22.44 4.50 32.02
C PRO A 242 21.58 3.33 32.50
N PHE A 243 20.36 3.17 31.96
CA PHE A 243 19.46 2.06 32.24
C PHE A 243 18.47 1.89 31.09
N THR A 244 17.90 0.69 30.92
CA THR A 244 16.89 0.45 29.89
C THR A 244 15.55 1.02 30.31
N THR A 245 14.91 1.77 29.41
CA THR A 245 13.58 2.33 29.60
C THR A 245 12.97 2.59 28.23
N SER A 246 11.69 2.28 28.04
CA SER A 246 11.03 2.33 26.73
C SER A 246 9.51 2.43 26.90
N ASN A 247 8.81 2.85 25.85
CA ASN A 247 7.35 2.74 25.80
C ASN A 247 6.87 1.32 25.48
N ILE A 248 7.79 0.41 25.14
CA ILE A 248 7.50 -1.00 24.88
C ILE A 248 7.39 -1.77 26.20
N GLU A 249 6.24 -2.42 26.41
CA GLU A 249 6.01 -3.25 27.60
C GLU A 249 7.00 -4.43 27.69
N ASN A 250 7.47 -4.72 28.90
CA ASN A 250 8.35 -5.84 29.25
C ASN A 250 9.74 -5.84 28.58
N LEU A 251 10.22 -4.67 28.13
CA LEU A 251 11.59 -4.55 27.61
C LEU A 251 12.64 -4.70 28.72
N THR A 252 13.64 -5.55 28.50
CA THR A 252 14.74 -5.77 29.45
C THR A 252 16.07 -5.25 28.93
N ALA A 253 17.06 -5.09 29.80
CA ALA A 253 18.41 -4.69 29.40
C ALA A 253 19.07 -5.67 28.40
N LYS A 254 18.64 -6.92 28.38
CA LYS A 254 19.12 -7.90 27.39
C LYS A 254 18.66 -7.57 25.98
N ASP A 255 17.47 -6.98 25.84
CA ASP A 255 16.85 -6.66 24.55
C ASP A 255 17.43 -5.40 23.92
N THR A 256 18.10 -4.57 24.73
CA THR A 256 18.74 -3.32 24.31
C THR A 256 20.28 -3.40 24.29
N SER A 257 20.84 -4.55 24.66
CA SER A 257 22.27 -4.74 24.74
C SER A 257 22.86 -5.36 23.48
N LEU A 258 23.99 -4.81 23.03
CA LEU A 258 24.85 -5.38 22.00
C LEU A 258 26.22 -5.69 22.61
N ASN A 259 26.66 -6.95 22.55
CA ASN A 259 27.94 -7.40 23.11
C ASN A 259 28.16 -6.99 24.58
N GLY A 260 27.09 -7.05 25.39
CA GLY A 260 27.11 -6.69 26.81
C GLY A 260 27.02 -5.20 27.11
N LYS A 261 26.96 -4.34 26.09
CA LYS A 261 26.78 -2.88 26.23
C LYS A 261 25.33 -2.50 25.98
N ASN A 262 24.71 -1.79 26.92
CA ASN A 262 23.32 -1.37 26.80
C ASN A 262 23.22 -0.11 25.93
N LEU A 263 22.71 -0.24 24.70
CA LEU A 263 22.56 0.87 23.76
C LEU A 263 21.21 1.61 23.91
N GLY A 264 20.35 1.13 24.82
CA GLY A 264 19.06 1.72 25.17
C GLY A 264 17.95 1.47 24.17
N MET A 265 18.27 1.29 22.89
CA MET A 265 17.30 0.96 21.87
C MET A 265 17.22 -0.54 21.64
N VAL A 266 16.05 -1.02 21.24
CA VAL A 266 15.81 -2.44 21.01
C VAL A 266 16.71 -2.94 19.88
N GLN A 267 17.49 -3.97 20.19
CA GLN A 267 18.30 -4.70 19.21
C GLN A 267 17.40 -5.74 18.55
N GLY A 268 17.23 -5.62 17.24
CA GLY A 268 16.23 -6.37 16.50
C GLY A 268 16.80 -7.46 15.61
N LYS A 269 15.90 -8.16 14.92
CA LYS A 269 16.21 -9.18 13.93
C LYS A 269 15.24 -9.08 12.76
N TYR A 270 15.75 -9.14 11.55
CA TYR A 270 14.91 -9.33 10.37
C TYR A 270 14.71 -10.81 10.10
N ARG A 271 13.46 -11.20 9.93
CA ARG A 271 13.03 -12.57 9.65
C ARG A 271 12.08 -12.59 8.47
N VAL A 272 11.78 -13.79 8.01
CA VAL A 272 10.69 -14.03 7.07
C VAL A 272 9.40 -14.22 7.85
N ILE A 273 8.31 -13.59 7.41
CA ILE A 273 6.96 -13.98 7.82
C ILE A 273 6.33 -14.79 6.69
N ALA A 274 5.62 -15.85 7.03
CA ALA A 274 4.95 -16.68 6.03
C ALA A 274 3.61 -17.20 6.53
N ASN A 275 2.74 -17.55 5.59
CA ASN A 275 1.45 -18.17 5.89
C ASN A 275 1.69 -19.57 6.47
N ARG A 276 1.11 -19.84 7.65
CA ARG A 276 1.33 -21.10 8.37
C ARG A 276 0.83 -22.32 7.59
N GLU A 277 -0.33 -22.21 6.95
CA GLU A 277 -0.92 -23.29 6.16
C GLU A 277 -0.09 -23.58 4.90
N PHE A 278 0.42 -22.53 4.25
CA PHE A 278 1.32 -22.63 3.11
C PHE A 278 2.61 -23.35 3.48
N LEU A 279 3.27 -22.96 4.58
CA LEU A 279 4.51 -23.62 5.00
C LEU A 279 4.29 -25.07 5.42
N ALA A 280 3.16 -25.39 6.06
CA ALA A 280 2.81 -26.77 6.40
C ALA A 280 2.71 -27.67 5.15
N LYS A 281 2.25 -27.10 4.02
CA LYS A 281 2.16 -27.79 2.71
C LYS A 281 3.48 -27.77 1.93
N ASN A 282 4.44 -26.92 2.30
CA ASN A 282 5.69 -26.70 1.58
C ASN A 282 6.91 -26.71 2.53
N PRO A 283 7.25 -27.87 3.14
CA PRO A 283 8.33 -27.97 4.12
C PRO A 283 9.72 -27.65 3.53
N SER A 284 9.95 -27.93 2.25
CA SER A 284 11.18 -27.53 1.53
C SER A 284 11.35 -26.02 1.46
N VAL A 285 10.26 -25.28 1.27
CA VAL A 285 10.26 -23.81 1.30
C VAL A 285 10.56 -23.32 2.70
N LYS A 286 9.93 -23.90 3.73
CA LYS A 286 10.24 -23.55 5.12
C LYS A 286 11.73 -23.75 5.42
N HIS A 287 12.28 -24.91 5.07
CA HIS A 287 13.69 -25.21 5.32
C HIS A 287 14.62 -24.25 4.57
N PHE A 288 14.32 -23.93 3.30
CA PHE A 288 15.05 -22.90 2.56
C PHE A 288 15.07 -21.57 3.33
N LEU A 289 13.90 -21.07 3.75
CA LEU A 289 13.78 -19.80 4.46
C LEU A 289 14.52 -19.81 5.81
N GLU A 290 14.66 -20.95 6.47
CA GLU A 290 15.46 -21.11 7.70
C GLU A 290 16.97 -20.96 7.43
N LEU A 291 17.43 -21.32 6.24
CA LEU A 291 18.83 -21.27 5.82
C LEU A 291 19.25 -19.90 5.26
N VAL A 292 18.32 -19.16 4.62
CA VAL A 292 18.64 -17.86 4.03
C VAL A 292 19.15 -16.89 5.09
N LYS A 293 20.38 -16.42 4.89
CA LYS A 293 21.03 -15.43 5.76
C LYS A 293 21.88 -14.48 4.94
N ILE A 294 21.47 -13.22 4.87
CA ILE A 294 22.20 -12.23 4.07
C ILE A 294 23.28 -11.61 4.98
N PRO A 295 24.55 -11.58 4.54
CA PRO A 295 25.61 -10.95 5.32
C PRO A 295 25.27 -9.49 5.64
N TYR A 296 25.55 -9.10 6.88
CA TYR A 296 25.20 -7.79 7.40
C TYR A 296 25.82 -6.62 6.61
N GLU A 297 27.08 -6.79 6.19
CA GLU A 297 27.79 -5.79 5.38
C GLU A 297 27.20 -5.63 3.98
N ASP A 298 26.61 -6.69 3.41
CA ASP A 298 26.00 -6.63 2.09
C ASP A 298 24.70 -5.83 2.13
N MET A 299 23.93 -5.92 3.22
CA MET A 299 22.77 -5.06 3.45
C MET A 299 23.17 -3.57 3.57
N ILE A 300 24.33 -3.28 4.16
CA ILE A 300 24.89 -1.92 4.22
C ILE A 300 25.29 -1.44 2.83
N GLN A 301 25.96 -2.29 2.03
CA GLN A 301 26.32 -1.95 0.65
C GLN A 301 25.09 -1.69 -0.20
N GLU A 302 24.06 -2.51 -0.08
CA GLU A 302 22.82 -2.32 -0.82
C GLU A 302 22.17 -0.98 -0.48
N SER A 303 22.00 -0.69 0.81
CA SER A 303 21.45 0.61 1.25
C SER A 303 22.29 1.79 0.70
N TYR A 304 23.61 1.62 0.60
CA TYR A 304 24.49 2.64 0.02
C TYR A 304 24.29 2.83 -1.49
N ARG A 305 24.04 1.76 -2.25
CA ARG A 305 23.69 1.84 -3.69
C ARG A 305 22.35 2.54 -3.91
N ILE A 306 21.34 2.18 -3.12
CA ILE A 306 20.02 2.83 -3.12
C ILE A 306 20.17 4.34 -2.91
N LYS A 307 20.94 4.74 -1.89
CA LYS A 307 21.25 6.15 -1.62
C LYS A 307 21.91 6.86 -2.81
N ASN A 308 22.76 6.18 -3.55
CA ASN A 308 23.48 6.76 -4.69
C ASN A 308 22.66 6.78 -5.99
N GLY A 309 21.36 6.44 -5.92
CA GLY A 309 20.40 6.61 -7.01
C GLY A 309 19.97 5.31 -7.70
N GLU A 310 20.52 4.16 -7.32
CA GLU A 310 20.08 2.84 -7.80
C GLU A 310 18.86 2.34 -6.99
N ASN A 311 17.75 3.09 -7.05
CA ASN A 311 16.59 2.95 -6.14
C ASN A 311 15.28 2.53 -6.83
N LYS A 312 15.35 1.95 -8.04
CA LYS A 312 14.18 1.39 -8.74
C LYS A 312 14.11 -0.12 -8.50
N PRO A 313 12.91 -0.75 -8.51
CA PRO A 313 12.79 -2.18 -8.28
C PRO A 313 13.62 -3.02 -9.26
N GLN A 314 13.78 -2.55 -10.51
CA GLN A 314 14.64 -3.19 -11.50
C GLN A 314 16.13 -3.10 -11.14
N ASP A 315 16.55 -2.00 -10.52
CA ASP A 315 17.92 -1.87 -9.99
C ASP A 315 18.11 -2.87 -8.86
N ILE A 316 17.21 -2.90 -7.87
CA ILE A 316 17.30 -3.83 -6.74
C ILE A 316 17.28 -5.30 -7.19
N ARG A 317 16.46 -5.62 -8.19
CA ARG A 317 16.43 -6.96 -8.80
C ARG A 317 17.79 -7.30 -9.41
N ARG A 318 18.37 -6.39 -10.17
CA ARG A 318 19.72 -6.56 -10.74
C ARG A 318 20.77 -6.69 -9.63
N HIS A 319 20.68 -5.93 -8.55
CA HIS A 319 21.59 -6.04 -7.40
C HIS A 319 21.51 -7.41 -6.75
N ALA A 320 20.29 -7.94 -6.56
CA ALA A 320 20.09 -9.28 -6.02
C ALA A 320 20.69 -10.35 -6.93
N GLU A 321 20.55 -10.24 -8.25
CA GLU A 321 21.16 -11.15 -9.22
C GLU A 321 22.70 -11.07 -9.23
N GLU A 322 23.25 -9.85 -9.17
CA GLU A 322 24.69 -9.60 -9.01
C GLU A 322 25.21 -10.21 -7.70
N TRP A 323 24.49 -10.01 -6.60
CA TRP A 323 24.83 -10.52 -5.28
C TRP A 323 24.82 -12.05 -5.24
N VAL A 324 23.79 -12.69 -5.81
CA VAL A 324 23.72 -14.16 -5.93
C VAL A 324 24.90 -14.70 -6.71
N LYS A 325 25.28 -14.06 -7.81
CA LYS A 325 26.45 -14.46 -8.62
C LYS A 325 27.77 -14.30 -7.87
N GLN A 326 27.91 -13.25 -7.06
CA GLN A 326 29.11 -12.99 -6.26
C GLN A 326 29.21 -13.91 -5.04
N ASN A 327 28.07 -14.32 -4.48
CA ASN A 327 27.94 -15.17 -3.30
C ASN A 327 27.45 -16.59 -3.67
N GLN A 328 27.83 -17.07 -4.85
CA GLN A 328 27.32 -18.31 -5.44
C GLN A 328 27.51 -19.51 -4.50
N ASP A 329 28.68 -19.66 -3.87
CA ASP A 329 28.95 -20.76 -2.94
C ASP A 329 28.06 -20.73 -1.69
N LEU A 330 27.82 -19.54 -1.12
CA LEU A 330 26.92 -19.34 0.02
C LEU A 330 25.49 -19.69 -0.37
N PHE A 331 25.05 -19.17 -1.52
CA PHE A 331 23.71 -19.33 -2.03
C PHE A 331 23.41 -20.79 -2.42
N ASP A 332 24.33 -21.44 -3.13
CA ASP A 332 24.25 -22.86 -3.48
C ASP A 332 24.34 -23.74 -2.24
N GLY A 333 25.04 -23.30 -1.19
CA GLY A 333 25.05 -23.94 0.12
C GLY A 333 23.66 -24.02 0.78
N TRP A 334 22.80 -23.02 0.58
CA TRP A 334 21.40 -23.07 1.03
C TRP A 334 20.59 -24.07 0.20
N LEU A 335 20.82 -24.11 -1.10
CA LEU A 335 20.09 -24.98 -2.04
C LEU A 335 20.50 -26.46 -1.90
N ALA A 336 21.78 -26.74 -1.66
CA ALA A 336 22.31 -28.10 -1.54
C ALA A 336 21.78 -28.83 -0.30
N GLN A 337 21.58 -28.10 0.80
CA GLN A 337 21.03 -28.66 2.06
C GLN A 337 19.58 -29.12 1.93
N ILE A 338 18.84 -28.59 0.94
CA ILE A 338 17.45 -28.99 0.65
C ILE A 338 17.41 -30.32 -0.11
N ASN A 339 18.41 -30.59 -0.96
CA ASN A 339 18.52 -31.84 -1.72
C ASN A 339 18.98 -33.04 -0.86
N GLN A 340 19.51 -32.79 0.35
CA GLN A 340 19.94 -33.83 1.29
C GLN A 340 18.90 -34.18 2.36
N SER A 341 17.85 -33.37 2.51
CA SER A 341 16.84 -33.48 3.56
C SER A 341 15.46 -33.91 3.01
N SER A 342 15.45 -34.87 2.08
CA SER A 342 14.23 -35.59 1.64
C SER A 342 14.07 -36.96 2.30
N ASN A 343 14.56 -37.12 3.54
CA ASN A 343 14.15 -38.19 4.45
C ASN A 343 14.54 -37.80 5.88
N ASN A 344 13.57 -37.90 6.80
CA ASN A 344 13.61 -37.57 8.22
C ASN A 344 13.32 -36.08 8.55
N LEU A 345 12.10 -35.80 9.03
CA LEU A 345 11.81 -35.72 10.47
C LEU A 345 10.35 -35.28 10.69
N VAL A 346 9.64 -36.11 11.47
CA VAL A 346 8.40 -35.82 12.20
C VAL A 346 8.80 -35.69 13.69
N GLU A 347 8.02 -34.92 14.46
CA GLU A 347 8.10 -34.65 15.91
C GLU A 347 9.04 -33.53 16.39
N ASN A 348 8.48 -32.39 16.80
CA ASN A 348 8.10 -32.10 18.19
C ASN A 348 7.72 -30.62 18.38
N SER A 349 6.49 -30.34 18.82
CA SER A 349 6.23 -29.12 19.61
C SER A 349 4.98 -29.31 20.47
N SER A 350 5.18 -29.66 21.74
CA SER A 350 4.20 -29.44 22.81
C SER A 350 4.92 -28.78 23.99
N ASN A 351 4.18 -27.93 24.70
CA ASN A 351 4.55 -27.17 25.90
C ASN A 351 5.15 -25.77 25.69
N ILE A 352 4.29 -24.75 25.65
CA ILE A 352 4.45 -23.58 26.52
C ILE A 352 3.08 -23.27 27.14
N GLY A 353 3.06 -23.29 28.47
CA GLY A 353 1.86 -23.11 29.29
C GLY A 353 1.39 -21.66 29.35
N ASN A 354 0.07 -21.52 29.49
CA ASN A 354 -0.60 -20.27 29.82
C ASN A 354 -0.23 -19.82 31.23
N ASN A 355 0.24 -18.58 31.38
CA ASN A 355 0.29 -17.91 32.68
C ASN A 355 -0.25 -16.49 32.53
N THR A 356 -1.55 -16.33 32.72
CA THR A 356 -2.21 -15.02 32.82
C THR A 356 -2.32 -14.65 34.30
N ASN A 357 -1.44 -13.77 34.76
CA ASN A 357 -1.62 -13.04 36.02
C ASN A 357 -1.50 -11.54 35.73
N SER A 358 -2.61 -10.93 35.33
CA SER A 358 -2.77 -9.47 35.33
C SER A 358 -3.14 -9.02 36.74
N LYS A 359 -2.23 -8.33 37.42
CA LYS A 359 -2.54 -7.61 38.67
C LYS A 359 -3.25 -6.31 38.32
N ASN A 360 -4.51 -6.17 38.74
CA ASN A 360 -5.24 -4.89 38.70
C ASN A 360 -4.60 -3.88 39.67
N PRO A 361 -4.35 -2.63 39.27
CA PRO A 361 -4.03 -1.56 40.22
C PRO A 361 -5.30 -1.16 41.00
N GLN A 362 -5.25 -1.21 42.32
CA GLN A 362 -6.33 -0.77 43.22
C GLN A 362 -6.09 0.69 43.69
N GLY A 363 -7.16 1.50 43.76
CA GLY A 363 -7.18 2.78 44.50
C GLY A 363 -7.83 3.96 43.77
N LEU A 364 -7.78 5.13 44.43
CA LEU A 364 -8.39 6.44 44.07
C LEU A 364 -8.11 6.91 42.63
N ASN A 365 -7.07 6.36 41.97
CA ASN A 365 -6.76 6.58 40.55
C ASN A 365 -7.86 6.09 39.59
N ILE A 366 -8.65 5.08 39.98
CA ILE A 366 -9.81 4.61 39.20
C ILE A 366 -10.91 5.67 39.13
N LEU A 367 -11.10 6.42 40.22
CA LEU A 367 -12.10 7.48 40.30
C LEU A 367 -11.66 8.74 39.55
N LEU A 368 -10.35 9.03 39.54
CA LEU A 368 -9.79 10.25 38.95
C LEU A 368 -9.50 10.13 37.44
N ASN A 369 -9.32 8.91 36.90
CA ASN A 369 -9.02 8.68 35.48
C ASN A 369 -9.90 7.58 34.84
N PRO A 370 -11.24 7.73 34.85
CA PRO A 370 -12.15 6.67 34.40
C PRO A 370 -11.93 6.26 32.92
N PHE A 371 -11.52 7.21 32.07
CA PHE A 371 -11.29 6.99 30.64
C PHE A 371 -9.96 6.32 30.28
N GLN A 372 -9.04 6.19 31.25
CA GLN A 372 -7.79 5.43 31.07
C GLN A 372 -7.93 3.96 31.48
N LEU A 373 -8.97 3.63 32.25
CA LEU A 373 -9.14 2.31 32.87
C LEU A 373 -10.37 1.57 32.34
N TYR A 374 -11.36 2.27 31.82
CA TYR A 374 -12.53 1.70 31.15
C TYR A 374 -12.65 2.26 29.72
N THR A 375 -12.13 1.51 28.76
CA THR A 375 -12.37 1.75 27.34
C THR A 375 -13.39 0.74 26.82
N ILE A 376 -14.35 1.22 26.01
CA ILE A 376 -15.25 0.31 25.28
C ILE A 376 -14.37 -0.44 24.28
N PRO A 377 -14.33 -1.78 24.29
CA PRO A 377 -13.48 -2.57 23.40
C PRO A 377 -14.07 -2.68 21.99
N LEU A 378 -14.44 -1.52 21.43
CA LEU A 378 -15.08 -1.40 20.12
C LEU A 378 -14.15 -1.90 19.01
N ASP A 379 -12.84 -1.72 19.17
CA ASP A 379 -11.80 -2.31 18.33
C ASP A 379 -11.92 -3.84 18.23
N LYS A 380 -12.10 -4.53 19.37
CA LYS A 380 -12.26 -5.99 19.42
C LYS A 380 -13.57 -6.43 18.79
N TRP A 381 -14.64 -5.67 19.00
CA TRP A 381 -15.95 -5.96 18.39
C TRP A 381 -15.92 -5.79 16.87
N ILE A 382 -15.33 -4.69 16.38
CA ILE A 382 -15.16 -4.43 14.95
C ILE A 382 -14.28 -5.52 14.33
N THR A 383 -13.14 -5.83 14.95
CA THR A 383 -12.22 -6.88 14.48
C THR A 383 -12.91 -8.24 14.44
N GLY A 384 -13.66 -8.59 15.48
CA GLY A 384 -14.46 -9.82 15.54
C GLY A 384 -15.52 -9.87 14.44
N GLY A 385 -16.22 -8.76 14.20
CA GLY A 385 -17.24 -8.65 13.14
C GLY A 385 -16.67 -8.77 11.74
N ILE A 386 -15.54 -8.11 11.45
CA ILE A 386 -14.84 -8.21 10.16
C ILE A 386 -14.33 -9.64 9.95
N ASN A 387 -13.70 -10.25 10.97
CA ASN A 387 -13.24 -11.63 10.87
C ASN A 387 -14.41 -12.60 10.62
N PHE A 388 -15.53 -12.42 11.30
CA PHE A 388 -16.74 -13.20 11.04
C PHE A 388 -17.22 -13.04 9.58
N LEU A 389 -17.23 -11.83 9.03
CA LEU A 389 -17.59 -11.60 7.62
C LEU A 389 -16.62 -12.27 6.66
N VAL A 390 -15.31 -12.20 6.94
CA VAL A 390 -14.28 -12.82 6.11
C VAL A 390 -14.36 -14.35 6.17
N ASP A 391 -14.52 -14.91 7.36
CA ASP A 391 -14.53 -16.36 7.54
C ASP A 391 -15.79 -17.02 6.93
N ASN A 392 -16.93 -16.31 6.93
CA ASN A 392 -18.22 -16.89 6.50
C ASN A 392 -18.70 -16.41 5.12
N PHE A 393 -18.43 -15.16 4.75
CA PHE A 393 -19.03 -14.53 3.55
C PHE A 393 -18.01 -14.24 2.44
N ARG A 394 -16.71 -14.47 2.66
CA ARG A 394 -15.70 -14.27 1.61
C ARG A 394 -16.03 -14.97 0.28
N PRO A 395 -16.54 -16.22 0.23
CA PRO A 395 -16.92 -16.85 -1.04
C PRO A 395 -17.99 -16.06 -1.83
N PHE A 396 -18.95 -15.44 -1.13
CA PHE A 396 -19.97 -14.60 -1.74
C PHE A 396 -19.35 -13.33 -2.33
N PHE A 397 -18.48 -12.64 -1.59
CA PHE A 397 -17.78 -11.45 -2.09
C PHE A 397 -16.86 -11.77 -3.27
N GLN A 398 -16.16 -12.92 -3.24
CA GLN A 398 -15.38 -13.39 -4.38
C GLN A 398 -16.26 -13.68 -5.61
N THR A 399 -17.52 -14.06 -5.44
CA THR A 399 -18.45 -14.23 -6.57
C THR A 399 -18.79 -12.88 -7.21
N ILE A 400 -19.03 -11.83 -6.41
CA ILE A 400 -19.26 -10.45 -6.90
C ILE A 400 -18.03 -9.92 -7.65
N ARG A 401 -16.82 -10.33 -7.26
CA ARG A 401 -15.57 -9.95 -7.90
C ARG A 401 -15.49 -10.39 -9.37
N ILE A 402 -16.04 -11.56 -9.71
CA ILE A 402 -15.88 -12.20 -11.03
C ILE A 402 -16.30 -11.28 -12.20
N PRO A 403 -17.53 -10.74 -12.25
CA PRO A 403 -17.94 -9.89 -13.36
C PRO A 403 -17.08 -8.62 -13.47
N ILE A 404 -16.68 -8.03 -12.34
CA ILE A 404 -15.83 -6.84 -12.31
C ILE A 404 -14.44 -7.18 -12.87
N SER A 405 -13.86 -8.28 -12.41
CA SER A 405 -12.57 -8.79 -12.89
C SER A 405 -12.58 -9.07 -14.38
N TRP A 406 -13.67 -9.68 -14.88
CA TRP A 406 -13.82 -9.98 -16.30
C TRP A 406 -13.85 -8.70 -17.13
N VAL A 407 -14.74 -7.75 -16.81
CA VAL A 407 -14.83 -6.47 -17.54
C VAL A 407 -13.49 -5.73 -17.51
N LEU A 408 -12.87 -5.66 -16.32
CA LEU A 408 -11.59 -4.98 -16.14
C LEU A 408 -10.50 -5.60 -17.02
N THR A 409 -10.36 -6.93 -17.00
CA THR A 409 -9.33 -7.64 -17.76
C THR A 409 -9.51 -7.44 -19.26
N GLN A 410 -10.76 -7.39 -19.74
CA GLN A 410 -11.04 -7.14 -21.15
C GLN A 410 -10.68 -5.71 -21.57
N ILE A 411 -11.08 -4.70 -20.77
CA ILE A 411 -10.78 -3.29 -21.07
C ILE A 411 -9.27 -3.04 -20.97
N HIS A 412 -8.66 -3.51 -19.90
CA HIS A 412 -7.22 -3.40 -19.66
C HIS A 412 -6.44 -4.08 -20.79
N GLY A 413 -6.77 -5.34 -21.12
CA GLY A 413 -6.14 -6.08 -22.20
C GLY A 413 -6.30 -5.41 -23.55
N LEU A 414 -7.48 -4.86 -23.87
CA LEU A 414 -7.71 -4.15 -25.13
C LEU A 414 -6.86 -2.88 -25.23
N LEU A 415 -6.79 -2.08 -24.16
CA LEU A 415 -6.04 -0.82 -24.17
C LEU A 415 -4.53 -1.03 -24.30
N LEU A 416 -3.99 -2.11 -23.72
CA LEU A 416 -2.56 -2.42 -23.78
C LEU A 416 -2.17 -3.29 -24.99
N ALA A 417 -3.09 -4.05 -25.58
CA ALA A 417 -2.81 -4.83 -26.78
C ALA A 417 -2.57 -3.97 -28.02
N ILE A 418 -3.14 -2.76 -28.05
CA ILE A 418 -3.02 -1.85 -29.18
C ILE A 418 -1.76 -0.98 -29.01
N PRO A 419 -0.85 -0.94 -30.00
CA PRO A 419 0.34 -0.09 -29.95
C PRO A 419 0.01 1.39 -29.68
N PRO A 420 0.83 2.13 -28.90
CA PRO A 420 0.51 3.47 -28.42
C PRO A 420 0.08 4.47 -29.51
N LEU A 421 0.75 4.47 -30.67
CA LEU A 421 0.42 5.37 -31.78
C LEU A 421 -0.99 5.10 -32.36
N ILE A 422 -1.37 3.82 -32.46
CA ILE A 422 -2.68 3.42 -32.97
C ILE A 422 -3.75 3.79 -31.95
N SER A 423 -3.52 3.48 -30.66
CA SER A 423 -4.41 3.85 -29.56
C SER A 423 -4.63 5.36 -29.47
N LEU A 424 -3.56 6.15 -29.62
CA LEU A 424 -3.61 7.61 -29.64
C LEU A 424 -4.51 8.14 -30.77
N LEU A 425 -4.37 7.61 -31.99
CA LEU A 425 -5.23 8.01 -33.11
C LEU A 425 -6.69 7.57 -32.88
N LEU A 426 -6.90 6.33 -32.45
CA LEU A 426 -8.25 5.79 -32.21
C LEU A 426 -8.99 6.57 -31.13
N ILE A 427 -8.35 6.81 -29.98
CA ILE A 427 -8.95 7.57 -28.87
C ILE A 427 -9.21 9.01 -29.33
N SER A 428 -8.27 9.64 -30.02
CA SER A 428 -8.44 11.03 -30.48
C SER A 428 -9.58 11.18 -31.50
N LEU A 429 -9.69 10.26 -32.46
CA LEU A 429 -10.78 10.23 -33.43
C LEU A 429 -12.13 9.93 -32.78
N MET A 430 -12.17 9.01 -31.82
CA MET A 430 -13.37 8.70 -31.05
C MET A 430 -13.82 9.91 -30.24
N THR A 431 -12.90 10.59 -29.55
CA THR A 431 -13.16 11.83 -28.83
C THR A 431 -13.63 12.93 -29.77
N TRP A 432 -13.02 13.11 -30.93
CA TRP A 432 -13.46 14.09 -31.93
C TRP A 432 -14.92 13.82 -32.33
N LYS A 433 -15.27 12.57 -32.62
CA LYS A 433 -16.63 12.21 -33.07
C LYS A 433 -17.68 12.42 -31.99
N ILE A 434 -17.35 12.21 -30.72
CA ILE A 434 -18.29 12.30 -29.59
C ILE A 434 -18.39 13.73 -29.05
N ALA A 435 -17.25 14.41 -28.90
CA ALA A 435 -17.12 15.65 -28.15
C ALA A 435 -16.78 16.87 -29.02
N GLY A 436 -16.54 16.67 -30.31
CA GLY A 436 -16.22 17.74 -31.27
C GLY A 436 -14.71 17.96 -31.47
N GLN A 437 -14.38 18.76 -32.49
CA GLN A 437 -13.01 18.90 -33.00
C GLN A 437 -12.04 19.47 -31.96
N SER A 438 -12.47 20.44 -31.16
CA SER A 438 -11.64 21.06 -30.12
C SER A 438 -11.19 20.04 -29.06
N ILE A 439 -12.10 19.15 -28.64
CA ILE A 439 -11.82 18.14 -27.62
C ILE A 439 -11.00 16.99 -28.23
N GLY A 440 -11.20 16.65 -29.51
CA GLY A 440 -10.36 15.69 -30.23
C GLY A 440 -8.90 16.14 -30.40
N ILE A 441 -8.66 17.44 -30.64
CA ILE A 441 -7.30 17.99 -30.68
C ILE A 441 -6.68 17.98 -29.28
N TYR A 442 -7.47 18.34 -28.26
CA TYR A 442 -7.02 18.30 -26.87
C TYR A 442 -6.60 16.88 -26.45
N SER A 443 -7.41 15.86 -26.77
CA SER A 443 -7.09 14.47 -26.42
C SER A 443 -5.83 13.98 -27.11
N LEU A 444 -5.64 14.35 -28.38
CA LEU A 444 -4.42 14.07 -29.14
C LEU A 444 -3.19 14.64 -28.44
N LEU A 445 -3.22 15.93 -28.08
CA LEU A 445 -2.10 16.60 -27.41
C LEU A 445 -1.82 16.04 -26.01
N ALA A 446 -2.87 15.84 -25.21
CA ALA A 446 -2.75 15.33 -23.85
C ALA A 446 -2.17 13.90 -23.82
N LEU A 447 -2.66 13.01 -24.68
CA LEU A 447 -2.16 11.62 -24.76
C LEU A 447 -0.75 11.55 -25.34
N THR A 448 -0.43 12.41 -26.31
CA THR A 448 0.94 12.56 -26.82
C THR A 448 1.90 12.93 -25.70
N LEU A 449 1.53 13.93 -24.88
CA LEU A 449 2.32 14.37 -23.74
C LEU A 449 2.50 13.25 -22.70
N ILE A 450 1.43 12.53 -22.34
CA ILE A 450 1.50 11.36 -21.45
C ILE A 450 2.48 10.30 -21.99
N GLY A 451 2.43 10.05 -23.30
CA GLY A 451 3.34 9.12 -23.98
C GLY A 451 4.80 9.54 -23.85
N PHE A 452 5.13 10.79 -24.15
CA PHE A 452 6.50 11.32 -24.02
C PHE A 452 7.01 11.38 -22.58
N LEU A 453 6.13 11.46 -21.59
CA LEU A 453 6.47 11.37 -20.17
C LEU A 453 6.76 9.94 -19.69
N GLY A 454 6.62 8.93 -20.55
CA GLY A 454 6.80 7.52 -20.18
C GLY A 454 5.65 6.95 -19.34
N LEU A 455 4.50 7.63 -19.32
CA LEU A 455 3.35 7.28 -18.47
C LEU A 455 2.24 6.53 -19.22
N TRP A 456 2.51 6.07 -20.45
CA TRP A 456 1.48 5.50 -21.32
C TRP A 456 0.76 4.31 -20.68
N GLU A 457 1.51 3.31 -20.25
CA GLU A 457 0.96 2.09 -19.64
C GLU A 457 0.17 2.44 -18.37
N ALA A 458 0.77 3.20 -17.46
CA ALA A 458 0.13 3.66 -16.23
C ALA A 458 -1.18 4.41 -16.51
N ALA A 459 -1.23 5.26 -17.54
CA ALA A 459 -2.44 5.98 -17.94
C ALA A 459 -3.52 5.05 -18.50
N MET A 460 -3.15 4.05 -19.30
CA MET A 460 -4.11 3.06 -19.83
C MET A 460 -4.68 2.17 -18.72
N VAL A 461 -3.85 1.77 -17.74
CA VAL A 461 -4.32 1.04 -16.55
C VAL A 461 -5.30 1.89 -15.75
N THR A 462 -4.96 3.15 -15.44
CA THR A 462 -5.89 4.06 -14.73
C THR A 462 -7.18 4.26 -15.51
N LEU A 463 -7.11 4.44 -16.83
CA LEU A 463 -8.29 4.55 -17.67
C LEU A 463 -9.16 3.28 -17.61
N ALA A 464 -8.57 2.08 -17.65
CA ALA A 464 -9.29 0.82 -17.54
C ALA A 464 -10.03 0.69 -16.21
N LEU A 465 -9.37 1.02 -15.09
CA LEU A 465 -9.95 1.00 -13.75
C LEU A 465 -11.13 1.96 -13.63
N VAL A 466 -10.95 3.20 -14.08
CA VAL A 466 -11.99 4.25 -14.02
C VAL A 466 -13.18 3.89 -14.90
N VAL A 467 -12.95 3.48 -16.15
CA VAL A 467 -14.04 3.08 -17.06
C VAL A 467 -14.81 1.88 -16.51
N THR A 468 -14.11 0.88 -15.97
CA THR A 468 -14.76 -0.27 -15.33
C THR A 468 -15.62 0.17 -14.16
N ALA A 469 -15.08 0.98 -13.24
CA ALA A 469 -15.83 1.49 -12.10
C ALA A 469 -17.08 2.26 -12.54
N VAL A 470 -16.95 3.16 -13.52
CA VAL A 470 -18.06 3.97 -14.04
C VAL A 470 -19.15 3.11 -14.69
N ILE A 471 -18.78 2.05 -15.43
CA ILE A 471 -19.76 1.10 -16.00
C ILE A 471 -20.62 0.48 -14.89
N PHE A 472 -19.99 -0.05 -13.84
CA PHE A 472 -20.73 -0.65 -12.72
C PHE A 472 -21.51 0.40 -11.92
N CYS A 473 -20.98 1.61 -11.76
CA CYS A 473 -21.72 2.72 -11.16
C CYS A 473 -22.97 3.05 -11.97
N ILE A 474 -22.92 3.07 -13.30
CA ILE A 474 -24.09 3.32 -14.15
C ILE A 474 -25.13 2.20 -14.00
N ILE A 475 -24.68 0.94 -14.07
CA ILE A 475 -25.53 -0.25 -13.96
C ILE A 475 -26.28 -0.29 -12.63
N VAL A 476 -25.62 0.08 -11.53
CA VAL A 476 -26.21 0.00 -10.19
C VAL A 476 -26.85 1.32 -9.75
N GLY A 477 -26.20 2.44 -10.05
CA GLY A 477 -26.53 3.76 -9.54
C GLY A 477 -27.75 4.39 -10.19
N ILE A 478 -27.96 4.22 -11.50
CA ILE A 478 -29.17 4.74 -12.15
C ILE A 478 -30.42 4.02 -11.63
N PRO A 479 -30.49 2.67 -11.58
CA PRO A 479 -31.65 1.98 -11.01
C PRO A 479 -31.92 2.34 -9.54
N LEU A 480 -30.88 2.42 -8.70
CA LEU A 480 -31.04 2.85 -7.30
C LEU A 480 -31.51 4.30 -7.19
N GLY A 481 -31.00 5.20 -8.02
CA GLY A 481 -31.45 6.59 -8.08
C GLY A 481 -32.91 6.73 -8.52
N VAL A 482 -33.35 5.92 -9.49
CA VAL A 482 -34.77 5.80 -9.89
C VAL A 482 -35.62 5.28 -8.73
N ALA A 483 -35.13 4.26 -7.98
CA ALA A 483 -35.84 3.74 -6.82
C ALA A 483 -36.00 4.80 -5.71
N CYS A 484 -34.95 5.60 -5.45
CA CYS A 484 -35.02 6.75 -4.54
C CYS A 484 -36.01 7.83 -5.02
N ALA A 485 -36.07 8.11 -6.32
CA ALA A 485 -37.00 9.09 -6.88
C ALA A 485 -38.47 8.70 -6.73
N ARG A 486 -38.76 7.40 -6.72
CA ARG A 486 -40.13 6.89 -6.64
C ARG A 486 -40.66 6.76 -5.21
N SER A 487 -39.80 6.77 -4.19
CA SER A 487 -40.21 6.53 -2.81
C SER A 487 -39.38 7.36 -1.84
N ASP A 488 -40.02 8.36 -1.23
CA ASP A 488 -39.42 9.19 -0.17
C ASP A 488 -38.95 8.34 1.01
N ARG A 489 -39.71 7.28 1.35
CA ARG A 489 -39.36 6.35 2.43
C ARG A 489 -38.10 5.56 2.09
N PHE A 490 -37.97 5.09 0.85
CA PHE A 490 -36.78 4.37 0.40
C PHE A 490 -35.56 5.31 0.38
N GLU A 491 -35.72 6.53 -0.14
CA GLU A 491 -34.65 7.53 -0.11
C GLU A 491 -34.19 7.84 1.32
N GLN A 492 -35.13 8.10 2.24
CA GLN A 492 -34.80 8.41 3.64
C GLN A 492 -34.09 7.24 4.34
N ALA A 493 -34.50 6.00 4.07
CA ALA A 493 -33.86 4.81 4.63
C ALA A 493 -32.46 4.55 4.03
N PHE A 494 -32.26 4.88 2.75
CA PHE A 494 -31.01 4.61 2.03
C PHE A 494 -29.97 5.72 2.17
N ARG A 495 -30.39 6.95 2.48
CA ARG A 495 -29.53 8.13 2.64
C ARG A 495 -28.37 7.94 3.63
N PRO A 496 -28.56 7.37 4.85
CA PRO A 496 -27.44 7.14 5.77
C PRO A 496 -26.33 6.26 5.20
N LEU A 497 -26.69 5.27 4.37
CA LEU A 497 -25.70 4.42 3.71
C LEU A 497 -24.90 5.21 2.66
N LEU A 498 -25.58 6.03 1.85
CA LEU A 498 -24.91 6.91 0.88
C LEU A 498 -23.99 7.92 1.55
N ASP A 499 -24.39 8.44 2.71
CA ASP A 499 -23.58 9.36 3.50
C ASP A 499 -22.36 8.66 4.09
N ALA A 500 -22.52 7.43 4.62
CA ALA A 500 -21.41 6.63 5.13
C ALA A 500 -20.39 6.28 4.03
N MET A 501 -20.86 5.95 2.81
CA MET A 501 -20.00 5.65 1.66
C MET A 501 -19.11 6.84 1.25
N GLN A 502 -19.51 8.08 1.55
CA GLN A 502 -18.75 9.29 1.21
C GLN A 502 -17.96 9.90 2.37
N THR A 503 -18.41 9.70 3.61
CA THR A 503 -17.86 10.38 4.79
C THR A 503 -16.88 9.52 5.59
N LEU A 504 -16.96 8.19 5.47
CA LEU A 504 -15.96 7.32 6.07
C LEU A 504 -14.59 7.55 5.42
N PRO A 505 -13.53 7.81 6.20
CA PRO A 505 -12.19 7.93 5.64
C PRO A 505 -11.83 6.66 4.86
N THR A 506 -11.33 6.84 3.64
CA THR A 506 -11.19 5.73 2.70
C THR A 506 -10.36 4.58 3.25
N PHE A 507 -9.27 4.88 3.97
CA PHE A 507 -8.39 3.89 4.59
C PHE A 507 -9.10 2.95 5.56
N VAL A 508 -10.16 3.41 6.22
CA VAL A 508 -10.92 2.61 7.20
C VAL A 508 -11.62 1.43 6.53
N TYR A 509 -12.22 1.65 5.36
CA TYR A 509 -12.94 0.57 4.66
C TYR A 509 -12.08 -0.17 3.62
N LEU A 510 -10.94 0.39 3.19
CA LEU A 510 -10.00 -0.31 2.29
C LEU A 510 -9.49 -1.62 2.90
N VAL A 511 -9.18 -1.65 4.20
CA VAL A 511 -8.70 -2.87 4.88
C VAL A 511 -9.73 -4.01 4.80
N PRO A 512 -10.99 -3.83 5.23
CA PRO A 512 -12.04 -4.84 5.01
C PRO A 512 -12.25 -5.23 3.53
N VAL A 513 -12.20 -4.27 2.60
CA VAL A 513 -12.33 -4.55 1.16
C VAL A 513 -11.23 -5.49 0.69
N VAL A 514 -9.97 -5.25 1.08
CA VAL A 514 -8.86 -6.15 0.77
C VAL A 514 -9.04 -7.52 1.43
N MET A 515 -9.49 -7.57 2.69
CA MET A 515 -9.74 -8.86 3.36
C MET A 515 -10.82 -9.70 2.67
N LEU A 516 -11.89 -9.07 2.18
CA LEU A 516 -13.02 -9.76 1.53
C LEU A 516 -12.75 -10.09 0.06
N PHE A 517 -12.14 -9.16 -0.69
CA PHE A 517 -11.96 -9.27 -2.14
C PHE A 517 -10.55 -9.68 -2.57
N GLY A 518 -9.57 -9.70 -1.65
CA GLY A 518 -8.16 -9.99 -1.90
C GLY A 518 -7.35 -8.74 -2.27
N ILE A 519 -6.11 -8.94 -2.74
CA ILE A 519 -5.27 -7.87 -3.29
C ILE A 519 -5.39 -7.84 -4.82
N GLY A 520 -5.24 -6.64 -5.40
CA GLY A 520 -5.08 -6.42 -6.84
C GLY A 520 -5.94 -5.28 -7.36
N GLU A 521 -6.04 -5.21 -8.69
CA GLU A 521 -6.79 -4.15 -9.39
C GLU A 521 -8.28 -4.14 -9.05
N VAL A 522 -8.91 -5.31 -8.92
CA VAL A 522 -10.36 -5.45 -8.74
C VAL A 522 -10.87 -4.89 -7.39
N PRO A 523 -10.25 -5.19 -6.23
CA PRO A 523 -10.54 -4.49 -4.98
C PRO A 523 -10.46 -2.96 -5.10
N GLY A 524 -9.48 -2.45 -5.85
CA GLY A 524 -9.35 -1.02 -6.19
C GLY A 524 -10.56 -0.48 -6.94
N VAL A 525 -11.03 -1.19 -7.97
CA VAL A 525 -12.25 -0.87 -8.70
C VAL A 525 -13.48 -0.90 -7.78
N ILE A 526 -13.58 -1.88 -6.88
CA ILE A 526 -14.70 -1.99 -5.93
C ILE A 526 -14.71 -0.81 -4.95
N ALA A 527 -13.56 -0.46 -4.37
CA ALA A 527 -13.44 0.71 -3.51
C ALA A 527 -13.79 2.01 -4.26
N THR A 528 -13.42 2.07 -5.54
CA THR A 528 -13.78 3.17 -6.45
C THR A 528 -15.29 3.23 -6.70
N ILE A 529 -15.94 2.10 -6.94
CA ILE A 529 -17.40 2.02 -7.10
C ILE A 529 -18.10 2.50 -5.83
N ILE A 530 -17.70 2.01 -4.65
CA ILE A 530 -18.30 2.41 -3.36
C ILE A 530 -18.25 3.93 -3.19
N TYR A 531 -17.12 4.55 -3.53
CA TYR A 531 -16.94 6.00 -3.38
C TYR A 531 -17.67 6.81 -4.46
N ALA A 532 -17.69 6.34 -5.71
CA ALA A 532 -18.19 7.08 -6.87
C ALA A 532 -19.69 6.83 -7.18
N LEU A 533 -20.32 5.84 -6.55
CA LEU A 533 -21.73 5.50 -6.74
C LEU A 533 -22.73 6.53 -6.17
N PRO A 534 -22.55 7.08 -4.95
CA PRO A 534 -23.53 7.99 -4.35
C PRO A 534 -23.87 9.26 -5.14
N PRO A 535 -22.93 9.98 -5.81
CA PRO A 535 -23.28 11.16 -6.60
C PRO A 535 -24.23 10.80 -7.74
N LEU A 536 -24.00 9.70 -8.47
CA LEU A 536 -24.89 9.29 -9.56
C LEU A 536 -26.30 8.94 -9.06
N ILE A 537 -26.42 8.26 -7.92
CA ILE A 537 -27.72 7.95 -7.29
C ILE A 537 -28.45 9.26 -6.96
N ARG A 538 -27.77 10.22 -6.33
CA ARG A 538 -28.34 11.51 -5.93
C ARG A 538 -28.76 12.37 -7.12
N PHE A 539 -27.91 12.49 -8.15
CA PHE A 539 -28.23 13.24 -9.36
C PHE A 539 -29.36 12.59 -10.16
N THR A 540 -29.43 11.26 -10.21
CA THR A 540 -30.56 10.55 -10.83
C THR A 540 -31.85 10.79 -10.07
N ASN A 541 -31.82 10.69 -8.74
CA ASN A 541 -32.97 11.00 -7.88
C ASN A 541 -33.46 12.44 -8.12
N LEU A 542 -32.55 13.40 -8.06
CA LEU A 542 -32.82 14.82 -8.25
C LEU A 542 -33.41 15.10 -9.64
N GLY A 543 -32.79 14.55 -10.69
CA GLY A 543 -33.21 14.76 -12.08
C GLY A 543 -34.65 14.30 -12.34
N ILE A 544 -35.04 13.14 -11.78
CA ILE A 544 -36.39 12.60 -11.95
C ILE A 544 -37.42 13.43 -11.18
N ARG A 545 -37.08 13.86 -9.95
CA ARG A 545 -37.98 14.68 -9.12
C ARG A 545 -38.16 16.12 -9.60
N GLN A 546 -37.19 16.66 -10.34
CA GLN A 546 -37.21 18.02 -10.88
C GLN A 546 -38.01 18.15 -12.18
N VAL A 547 -38.48 17.04 -12.76
CA VAL A 547 -39.38 17.08 -13.93
C VAL A 547 -40.68 17.78 -13.53
N SER A 548 -41.15 18.73 -14.35
CA SER A 548 -42.31 19.55 -13.99
C SER A 548 -43.58 18.72 -13.80
N ALA A 549 -44.35 19.07 -12.76
CA ALA A 549 -45.60 18.42 -12.46
C ALA A 549 -46.59 18.50 -13.63
N ASP A 550 -46.70 19.67 -14.29
CA ASP A 550 -47.61 19.89 -15.42
C ASP A 550 -47.39 18.90 -16.57
N VAL A 551 -46.13 18.56 -16.87
CA VAL A 551 -45.78 17.61 -17.94
C VAL A 551 -46.13 16.18 -17.53
N VAL A 552 -46.02 15.86 -16.25
CA VAL A 552 -46.42 14.56 -15.68
C VAL A 552 -47.95 14.43 -15.65
N GLU A 553 -48.66 15.46 -15.21
CA GLU A 553 -50.13 15.51 -15.19
C GLU A 553 -50.72 15.43 -16.60
N ALA A 554 -50.13 16.11 -17.57
CA ALA A 554 -50.50 15.98 -18.97
C ALA A 554 -50.34 14.53 -19.46
N ALA A 555 -49.22 13.86 -19.14
CA ALA A 555 -49.00 12.46 -19.52
C ALA A 555 -50.03 11.51 -18.89
N TYR A 556 -50.44 11.76 -17.64
CA TYR A 556 -51.55 11.05 -16.99
C TYR A 556 -52.89 11.28 -17.71
N ALA A 557 -53.19 12.53 -18.12
CA ALA A 557 -54.41 12.86 -18.85
C ALA A 557 -54.51 12.16 -20.22
N PHE A 558 -53.36 11.88 -20.87
CA PHE A 558 -53.28 11.07 -22.08
C PHE A 558 -53.30 9.55 -21.85
N GLY A 559 -53.54 9.09 -20.61
CA GLY A 559 -53.69 7.67 -20.27
C GLY A 559 -52.38 6.90 -20.06
N SER A 560 -51.26 7.60 -19.86
CA SER A 560 -49.97 6.93 -19.61
C SER A 560 -49.93 6.29 -18.22
N THR A 561 -49.46 5.04 -18.15
CA THR A 561 -49.20 4.35 -16.87
C THR A 561 -47.98 4.95 -16.15
N PRO A 562 -47.83 4.78 -14.82
CA PRO A 562 -46.67 5.27 -14.09
C PRO A 562 -45.32 4.77 -14.64
N GLY A 563 -45.27 3.54 -15.17
CA GLY A 563 -44.09 3.02 -15.84
C GLY A 563 -43.79 3.73 -17.16
N GLN A 564 -44.82 3.99 -17.97
CA GLN A 564 -44.67 4.75 -19.22
C GLN A 564 -44.24 6.20 -18.94
N ILE A 565 -44.84 6.86 -17.95
CA ILE A 565 -44.45 8.21 -17.54
C ILE A 565 -42.97 8.24 -17.14
N LEU A 566 -42.51 7.28 -16.34
CA LEU A 566 -41.11 7.20 -15.94
C LEU A 566 -40.17 7.06 -17.16
N TRP A 567 -40.42 6.09 -18.03
CA TRP A 567 -39.50 5.75 -19.11
C TRP A 567 -39.59 6.68 -20.33
N GLU A 568 -40.77 7.25 -20.59
CA GLU A 568 -41.03 8.04 -21.80
C GLU A 568 -41.03 9.55 -21.55
N VAL A 569 -41.27 9.98 -20.30
CA VAL A 569 -41.36 11.39 -19.92
C VAL A 569 -40.25 11.77 -18.94
N GLN A 570 -40.24 11.18 -17.74
CA GLN A 570 -39.34 11.63 -16.66
C GLN A 570 -37.87 11.35 -16.97
N ILE A 571 -37.50 10.11 -17.32
CA ILE A 571 -36.11 9.76 -17.62
C ILE A 571 -35.56 10.62 -18.77
N PRO A 572 -36.24 10.75 -19.93
CA PRO A 572 -35.76 11.61 -21.01
C PRO A 572 -35.52 13.06 -20.61
N LEU A 573 -36.40 13.64 -19.79
CA LEU A 573 -36.24 15.02 -19.28
C LEU A 573 -35.17 15.14 -18.19
N ALA A 574 -34.91 14.05 -17.44
CA ALA A 574 -33.89 13.97 -16.41
C ALA A 574 -32.47 13.66 -16.95
N ILE A 575 -32.33 13.26 -18.23
CA ILE A 575 -31.04 12.87 -18.83
C ILE A 575 -29.93 13.91 -18.57
N PRO A 576 -30.13 15.23 -18.74
CA PRO A 576 -29.07 16.21 -18.51
C PRO A 576 -28.52 16.15 -17.08
N THR A 577 -29.39 16.00 -16.08
CA THR A 577 -29.02 15.88 -14.67
C THR A 577 -28.37 14.53 -14.38
N ILE A 578 -28.85 13.43 -14.98
CA ILE A 578 -28.23 12.10 -14.87
C ILE A 578 -26.81 12.13 -15.46
N LEU A 579 -26.61 12.76 -16.62
CA LEU A 579 -25.30 12.89 -17.26
C LEU A 579 -24.35 13.79 -16.45
N ALA A 580 -24.86 14.82 -15.78
CA ALA A 580 -24.07 15.57 -14.80
C ALA A 580 -23.64 14.68 -13.63
N GLY A 581 -24.52 13.78 -13.16
CA GLY A 581 -24.20 12.74 -12.18
C GLY A 581 -23.11 11.78 -12.66
N VAL A 582 -23.18 11.32 -13.91
CA VAL A 582 -22.14 10.48 -14.53
C VAL A 582 -20.80 11.23 -14.58
N ASN A 583 -20.79 12.52 -14.92
CA ASN A 583 -19.56 13.32 -14.89
C ASN A 583 -18.94 13.35 -13.49
N GLN A 584 -19.75 13.56 -12.45
CA GLN A 584 -19.27 13.51 -11.08
C GLN A 584 -18.71 12.14 -10.73
N THR A 585 -19.40 11.05 -11.08
CA THR A 585 -18.90 9.69 -10.87
C THR A 585 -17.56 9.45 -11.55
N VAL A 586 -17.33 9.94 -12.77
CA VAL A 586 -16.03 9.84 -13.45
C VAL A 586 -14.93 10.58 -12.68
N LEU A 587 -15.22 11.80 -12.22
CA LEU A 587 -14.28 12.61 -11.44
C LEU A 587 -13.94 11.96 -10.08
N PHE A 588 -14.95 11.50 -9.35
CA PHE A 588 -14.76 10.79 -8.08
C PHE A 588 -14.03 9.46 -8.28
N ALA A 589 -14.33 8.73 -9.37
CA ALA A 589 -13.65 7.48 -9.68
C ALA A 589 -12.16 7.69 -9.97
N LEU A 590 -11.83 8.76 -10.70
CA LEU A 590 -10.43 9.10 -10.98
C LEU A 590 -9.68 9.55 -9.72
N GLY A 591 -10.28 10.43 -8.89
CA GLY A 591 -9.67 10.81 -7.62
C GLY A 591 -9.44 9.60 -6.70
N MET A 592 -10.42 8.70 -6.64
CA MET A 592 -10.32 7.48 -5.86
C MET A 592 -9.32 6.47 -6.43
N SER A 593 -9.04 6.47 -7.75
CA SER A 593 -8.00 5.61 -8.33
C SER A 593 -6.61 5.89 -7.76
N VAL A 594 -6.34 7.14 -7.36
CA VAL A 594 -5.09 7.54 -6.71
C VAL A 594 -5.02 6.99 -5.29
N ILE A 595 -6.10 7.13 -4.52
CA ILE A 595 -6.18 6.60 -3.16
C ILE A 595 -6.14 5.06 -3.17
N ALA A 596 -6.82 4.43 -4.12
CA ALA A 596 -6.78 2.99 -4.31
C ALA A 596 -5.36 2.48 -4.63
N SER A 597 -4.49 3.31 -5.19
CA SER A 597 -3.08 2.94 -5.40
C SER A 597 -2.31 2.70 -4.09
N MET A 598 -2.82 3.17 -2.94
CA MET A 598 -2.23 2.89 -1.62
C MET A 598 -2.40 1.44 -1.17
N ILE A 599 -3.27 0.67 -1.81
CA ILE A 599 -3.35 -0.80 -1.67
C ILE A 599 -2.71 -1.51 -2.88
N ALA A 600 -1.68 -0.88 -3.48
CA ALA A 600 -0.91 -1.37 -4.62
C ALA A 600 -1.72 -1.60 -5.90
N VAL A 601 -2.78 -0.83 -6.12
CA VAL A 601 -3.47 -0.81 -7.40
C VAL A 601 -2.56 -0.11 -8.43
N PRO A 602 -2.24 -0.75 -9.57
CA PRO A 602 -1.38 -0.17 -10.59
C PRO A 602 -2.03 1.03 -11.29
N GLY A 603 -1.21 1.83 -11.98
CA GLY A 603 -1.62 3.01 -12.74
C GLY A 603 -0.90 4.27 -12.30
N LEU A 604 -1.39 5.43 -12.76
CA LEU A 604 -0.79 6.74 -12.51
C LEU A 604 -0.72 7.09 -11.02
N GLY A 605 -1.71 6.67 -10.23
CA GLY A 605 -1.72 6.90 -8.79
C GLY A 605 -0.53 6.23 -8.09
N LEU A 606 -0.17 5.02 -8.52
CA LEU A 606 0.99 4.31 -8.00
C LEU A 606 2.30 5.03 -8.33
N THR A 607 2.41 5.63 -9.52
CA THR A 607 3.56 6.46 -9.88
C THR A 607 3.72 7.66 -8.94
N VAL A 608 2.62 8.32 -8.58
CA VAL A 608 2.63 9.43 -7.62
C VAL A 608 3.04 8.95 -6.23
N LEU A 609 2.46 7.87 -5.75
CA LEU A 609 2.76 7.33 -4.42
C LEU A 609 4.20 6.82 -4.32
N GLN A 610 4.74 6.22 -5.38
CA GLN A 610 6.15 5.84 -5.43
C GLN A 610 7.07 7.06 -5.40
N GLY A 611 6.72 8.12 -6.14
CA GLY A 611 7.45 9.40 -6.08
C GLY A 611 7.41 10.00 -4.67
N MET A 612 6.23 10.00 -4.03
CA MET A 612 6.09 10.49 -2.65
C MET A 612 6.87 9.64 -1.64
N GLY A 613 6.76 8.32 -1.71
CA GLY A 613 7.43 7.39 -0.80
C GLY A 613 8.96 7.43 -0.95
N ARG A 614 9.45 7.64 -2.17
CA ARG A 614 10.89 7.82 -2.47
C ARG A 614 11.37 9.26 -2.30
N LEU A 615 10.47 10.19 -1.98
CA LEU A 615 10.71 11.64 -1.97
C LEU A 615 11.27 12.16 -3.31
N ASP A 616 11.00 11.44 -4.40
CA ASP A 616 11.25 11.87 -5.76
C ASP A 616 10.09 12.77 -6.20
N VAL A 617 10.27 14.07 -5.92
CA VAL A 617 9.32 15.13 -6.28
C VAL A 617 9.10 15.17 -7.79
N GLY A 618 10.12 14.84 -8.59
CA GLY A 618 10.03 14.79 -10.05
C GLY A 618 9.08 13.70 -10.53
N MET A 619 9.28 12.47 -10.05
CA MET A 619 8.39 11.34 -10.35
C MET A 619 6.96 11.60 -9.87
N ALA A 620 6.80 12.15 -8.65
CA ALA A 620 5.49 12.50 -8.12
C ALA A 620 4.78 13.57 -8.97
N ALA A 621 5.51 14.61 -9.41
CA ALA A 621 4.98 15.66 -10.25
C ALA A 621 4.61 15.16 -11.65
N VAL A 622 5.45 14.31 -12.26
CA VAL A 622 5.18 13.70 -13.58
C VAL A 622 3.93 12.82 -13.51
N GLY A 623 3.83 11.93 -12.51
CA GLY A 623 2.64 11.11 -12.28
C GLY A 623 1.39 11.97 -12.04
N GLY A 624 1.51 13.02 -11.23
CA GLY A 624 0.42 13.97 -10.93
C GLY A 624 -0.07 14.70 -12.18
N LEU A 625 0.85 15.15 -13.04
CA LEU A 625 0.52 15.76 -14.33
C LEU A 625 -0.23 14.77 -15.23
N GLY A 626 0.20 13.50 -15.27
CA GLY A 626 -0.52 12.45 -15.99
C GLY A 626 -1.97 12.29 -15.53
N ILE A 627 -2.21 12.30 -14.21
CA ILE A 627 -3.55 12.22 -13.62
C ILE A 627 -4.40 13.43 -14.04
N VAL A 628 -3.85 14.64 -13.94
CA VAL A 628 -4.55 15.88 -14.30
C VAL A 628 -4.92 15.89 -15.79
N LEU A 629 -4.00 15.50 -16.67
CA LEU A 629 -4.27 15.43 -18.11
C LEU A 629 -5.41 14.44 -18.42
N LEU A 630 -5.39 13.27 -17.78
CA LEU A 630 -6.44 12.26 -17.92
C LEU A 630 -7.77 12.76 -17.33
N ALA A 631 -7.74 13.47 -16.20
CA ALA A 631 -8.91 14.07 -15.56
C ALA A 631 -9.62 15.06 -16.47
N ILE A 632 -8.87 16.02 -17.01
CA ILE A 632 -9.41 17.04 -17.90
C ILE A 632 -9.93 16.41 -19.19
N LEU A 633 -9.26 15.37 -19.70
CA LEU A 633 -9.74 14.64 -20.88
C LEU A 633 -11.12 14.01 -20.62
N LEU A 634 -11.25 13.25 -19.52
CA LEU A 634 -12.49 12.57 -19.17
C LEU A 634 -13.63 13.53 -18.83
N ASP A 635 -13.34 14.62 -18.11
CA ASP A 635 -14.30 15.67 -17.79
C ASP A 635 -14.84 16.35 -19.07
N ARG A 636 -13.94 16.74 -19.98
CA ARG A 636 -14.35 17.38 -21.26
C ARG A 636 -15.21 16.45 -22.11
N ILE A 637 -14.85 15.18 -22.22
CA ILE A 637 -15.65 14.18 -22.96
C ILE A 637 -17.06 14.09 -22.36
N THR A 638 -17.16 13.94 -21.04
CA THR A 638 -18.44 13.71 -20.37
C THR A 638 -19.33 14.96 -20.38
N GLN A 639 -18.76 16.16 -20.21
CA GLN A 639 -19.51 17.42 -20.35
C GLN A 639 -20.04 17.66 -21.76
N ALA A 640 -19.26 17.30 -22.80
CA ALA A 640 -19.70 17.47 -24.19
C ALA A 640 -20.93 16.59 -24.51
N MET A 641 -20.99 15.38 -23.94
CA MET A 641 -22.16 14.51 -24.05
C MET A 641 -23.41 15.11 -23.40
N GLY A 642 -23.26 15.89 -22.33
CA GLY A 642 -24.37 16.59 -21.65
C GLY A 642 -24.94 17.78 -22.44
N LYS A 643 -24.10 18.54 -23.15
CA LYS A 643 -24.52 19.75 -23.89
C LYS A 643 -25.22 19.46 -25.22
N SER A 644 -24.91 18.35 -25.88
CA SER A 644 -25.46 17.95 -27.19
C SER A 644 -26.99 17.71 -27.20
N ASN A 645 -27.61 17.57 -26.02
CA ASN A 645 -29.06 17.36 -25.89
C ASN A 645 -29.91 18.65 -25.80
N ASN A 646 -29.29 19.84 -25.71
CA ASN A 646 -29.99 21.13 -25.60
C ASN A 646 -30.08 21.91 -26.93
N SER A 647 -29.71 21.29 -28.05
CA SER A 647 -29.78 21.88 -29.40
C SER A 647 -30.73 21.13 -30.32
#